data_AF-A0A4Y9Y4I2-F1
#
_entry.id   AF-A0A4Y9Y4I2-F1
#
_cell.length_a   1.000
_cell.length_b   1.000
_cell.length_c   1.000
_cell.angle_alpha   90.00
_cell.angle_beta   90.00
_cell.angle_gamma   90.00
#
_symmetry.space_group_name_H-M   'P 1'
#
loop_
_entity.id
_entity.type
_entity.pdbx_description
1 polymer ?
#
loop_
_entity_poly.entity_id
_entity_poly.type
_entity_poly.pdbx_seq_one_letter_code
_entity_poly.pdbx_strand_id
1 'polypeptide(L)'
;MSDHTPFLPTRADSPPYSTKPRRRFLPTFGRPNNVGLFFGTAALSGILFHFLFFSLFVAPASNEWKLALPFSKSLPGLHRPEPTPNVFDHALPYPPPPPPSDHSHLPSPSTVPDARPDELTVEELRDLVAGTSGYFVRDFSLGLGWNNVRYIIEAALIQAKLLNRTLVLPSFVYARACEYNISVCADYAPMVNRGEAIGWSEWSSLPLEQQMGWRIPMSLMLNMTLLRQAHPSILVSDYLRLHGLPLETEFSNGAWQRESYHKNPTVFETNGSKTPSLFVIENKWYDPTGSIRVDSIPDNMKLRGHWSHASMSDETGPTGRWAEQTETPAFKLLMTALPENKFVLDWEAARGALTAGDGDETWDVESDEDLEKVLLDNGWEVLYTFRGALGMDYTKTVVDPVRQVAPRGTIRGLVEEYKDIKDDVLLLAGETHLGRKPGALRFTTTATRADFARIVLFHLHAVDKVFALAEKLDNRMSRLTEGRLWMGAHMRRGDFVRLGWAMENTPEAHITRVVQHLDAGREILQNLTNLTTYDIPNVKPDQAQLYREVPAADDPFYIATDERDPDALDIIASHGAVFFEDLLTIEDRRAFGWALMLTDVRALVEQAILARGAYFYAHSMSSVAGGITNMRAARGADPRTILLD
;
A
#
# COMPACT_ATOMS: atom_id res chain seq x y z
N MET A 1 40.82 6.01 61.16
CA MET A 1 41.63 5.06 61.93
C MET A 1 41.41 3.71 61.26
N SER A 2 42.25 3.35 60.29
CA SER A 2 43.57 2.71 60.49
C SER A 2 43.42 1.20 60.71
N ASP A 3 44.12 0.29 60.04
CA ASP A 3 45.08 0.40 58.93
C ASP A 3 45.35 -0.98 58.28
N HIS A 4 45.94 -1.00 57.08
CA HIS A 4 46.83 -2.03 56.50
C HIS A 4 46.51 -3.57 56.48
N THR A 5 46.33 -4.09 55.24
CA THR A 5 47.17 -5.07 54.47
C THR A 5 48.15 -6.05 55.19
N PRO A 6 48.70 -7.10 54.50
CA PRO A 6 48.27 -7.95 53.37
C PRO A 6 48.59 -9.47 53.61
N PHE A 7 48.61 -10.35 52.59
CA PHE A 7 49.76 -11.25 52.23
C PHE A 7 49.48 -12.17 51.01
N LEU A 8 50.45 -12.24 50.08
CA LEU A 8 50.62 -13.26 49.01
C LEU A 8 51.74 -14.24 49.47
N PRO A 9 51.85 -15.50 48.94
CA PRO A 9 52.79 -15.75 47.81
C PRO A 9 52.46 -16.98 46.88
N THR A 10 52.47 -16.86 45.54
CA THR A 10 53.52 -17.19 44.52
C THR A 10 53.66 -18.63 43.97
N ARG A 11 53.70 -18.74 42.62
CA ARG A 11 54.44 -19.72 41.74
C ARG A 11 54.14 -21.24 41.91
N ALA A 12 54.16 -22.12 40.90
CA ALA A 12 54.22 -22.05 39.43
C ALA A 12 53.66 -23.41 38.87
N ASP A 13 53.72 -23.86 37.61
CA ASP A 13 54.34 -23.36 36.35
C ASP A 13 53.53 -23.91 35.12
N SER A 14 54.09 -24.04 33.91
CA SER A 14 53.43 -24.64 32.70
C SER A 14 54.46 -25.18 31.68
N PRO A 15 54.12 -25.81 30.52
CA PRO A 15 52.91 -26.50 30.02
C PRO A 15 53.27 -28.00 29.61
N PRO A 16 52.72 -28.72 28.58
CA PRO A 16 52.37 -28.32 27.19
C PRO A 16 50.98 -28.75 26.62
N TYR A 17 50.53 -27.96 25.65
CA TYR A 17 49.56 -28.16 24.55
C TYR A 17 48.81 -29.50 24.35
N SER A 18 47.49 -29.37 24.17
CA SER A 18 46.74 -30.08 23.10
C SER A 18 45.51 -29.27 22.67
N THR A 19 45.18 -29.26 21.38
CA THR A 19 44.24 -28.33 20.74
C THR A 19 42.88 -28.96 20.43
N LYS A 20 41.78 -28.38 20.96
CA LYS A 20 40.41 -28.54 20.43
C LYS A 20 39.62 -27.23 20.53
N PRO A 21 38.74 -26.90 19.56
CA PRO A 21 38.08 -25.60 19.50
C PRO A 21 36.95 -25.46 20.54
N ARG A 22 36.89 -24.30 21.19
CA ARG A 22 35.79 -23.92 22.11
C ARG A 22 34.51 -23.64 21.31
N ARG A 23 33.41 -24.33 21.67
CA ARG A 23 32.06 -23.81 21.43
C ARG A 23 31.91 -22.48 22.18
N ARG A 24 31.44 -21.42 21.51
CA ARG A 24 31.02 -20.18 22.19
C ARG A 24 29.69 -20.45 22.89
N PHE A 25 29.65 -20.22 24.20
CA PHE A 25 28.39 -20.05 24.92
C PHE A 25 27.73 -18.75 24.47
N LEU A 26 26.47 -18.81 24.07
CA LEU A 26 25.60 -17.63 23.99
C LEU A 26 25.04 -17.32 25.39
N PRO A 27 24.83 -16.05 25.76
CA PRO A 27 24.27 -15.69 27.05
C PRO A 27 22.77 -16.01 27.11
N THR A 28 22.36 -16.67 28.19
CA THR A 28 20.94 -16.91 28.52
C THR A 28 20.26 -15.62 28.98
N PHE A 29 19.39 -15.06 28.15
CA PHE A 29 18.44 -14.03 28.60
C PHE A 29 17.35 -14.67 29.47
N GLY A 30 17.05 -14.04 30.60
CA GLY A 30 16.17 -14.59 31.62
C GLY A 30 14.73 -14.08 31.60
N ARG A 31 13.80 -14.98 31.92
CA ARG A 31 12.41 -14.79 32.41
C ARG A 31 11.39 -14.11 31.48
N PRO A 32 10.44 -14.89 30.93
CA PRO A 32 9.26 -14.36 30.22
C PRO A 32 8.07 -14.19 31.16
N ASN A 33 7.70 -12.96 31.53
CA ASN A 33 6.45 -12.69 32.29
C ASN A 33 5.46 -11.73 31.61
N ASN A 34 5.85 -10.98 30.56
CA ASN A 34 4.96 -10.01 29.91
C ASN A 34 4.49 -10.43 28.50
N VAL A 35 5.11 -11.45 27.89
CA VAL A 35 4.78 -11.91 26.53
C VAL A 35 3.36 -12.48 26.45
N GLY A 36 2.93 -13.24 27.47
CA GLY A 36 1.57 -13.78 27.53
C GLY A 36 0.48 -12.72 27.71
N LEU A 37 0.79 -11.61 28.39
CA LEU A 37 -0.16 -10.51 28.57
C LEU A 37 -0.40 -9.76 27.25
N PHE A 38 0.67 -9.53 26.47
CA PHE A 38 0.61 -8.89 25.16
C PHE A 38 -0.17 -9.73 24.14
N PHE A 39 0.10 -11.03 24.03
CA PHE A 39 -0.68 -11.90 23.15
C PHE A 39 -2.14 -12.07 23.62
N GLY A 40 -2.38 -12.09 24.94
CA GLY A 40 -3.73 -12.13 25.50
C GLY A 40 -4.56 -10.88 25.18
N THR A 41 -3.99 -9.68 25.31
CA THR A 41 -4.68 -8.45 24.93
C THR A 41 -4.86 -8.32 23.42
N ALA A 42 -3.85 -8.65 22.61
CA ALA A 42 -3.94 -8.62 21.15
C ALA A 42 -4.99 -9.61 20.60
N ALA A 43 -5.13 -10.81 21.21
CA ALA A 43 -6.18 -11.75 20.83
C ALA A 43 -7.58 -11.23 21.21
N LEU A 44 -7.74 -10.66 22.41
CA LEU A 44 -9.02 -10.10 22.85
C LEU A 44 -9.45 -8.86 22.03
N SER A 45 -8.53 -7.96 21.71
CA SER A 45 -8.83 -6.82 20.83
C SER A 45 -9.06 -7.27 19.39
N GLY A 46 -8.35 -8.30 18.90
CA GLY A 46 -8.63 -8.93 17.61
C GLY A 46 -10.02 -9.58 17.52
N ILE A 47 -10.49 -10.23 18.59
CA ILE A 47 -11.85 -10.79 18.68
C ILE A 47 -12.89 -9.67 18.74
N LEU A 48 -12.69 -8.64 19.57
CA LEU A 48 -13.60 -7.47 19.63
C LEU A 48 -13.68 -6.76 18.27
N PHE A 49 -12.54 -6.62 17.58
CA PHE A 49 -12.43 -6.07 16.24
C PHE A 49 -13.19 -6.93 15.22
N HIS A 50 -13.06 -8.25 15.27
CA HIS A 50 -13.79 -9.15 14.38
C HIS A 50 -15.31 -9.01 14.55
N PHE A 51 -15.81 -8.97 15.79
CA PHE A 51 -17.24 -8.76 16.04
C PHE A 51 -17.72 -7.36 15.62
N LEU A 52 -17.02 -6.29 16.00
CA LEU A 52 -17.42 -4.92 15.63
C LEU A 52 -17.40 -4.67 14.12
N PHE A 53 -16.42 -5.22 13.40
CA PHE A 53 -16.32 -5.03 11.95
C PHE A 53 -17.31 -5.94 11.19
N PHE A 54 -17.32 -7.25 11.43
CA PHE A 54 -18.15 -8.16 10.62
C PHE A 54 -19.66 -8.05 10.93
N SER A 55 -20.06 -7.65 12.14
CA SER A 55 -21.49 -7.38 12.43
C SER A 55 -22.05 -6.15 11.69
N LEU A 56 -21.20 -5.22 11.25
CA LEU A 56 -21.62 -4.04 10.49
C LEU A 56 -21.54 -4.24 8.96
N PHE A 57 -20.67 -5.11 8.48
CA PHE A 57 -20.46 -5.32 7.04
C PHE A 57 -21.11 -6.57 6.44
N VAL A 58 -21.64 -7.51 7.26
CA VAL A 58 -22.39 -8.69 6.78
C VAL A 58 -23.90 -8.50 6.95
N ALA A 59 -24.45 -7.48 6.30
CA ALA A 59 -25.85 -7.52 5.89
C ALA A 59 -25.96 -8.44 4.65
N PRO A 60 -27.01 -9.28 4.51
CA PRO A 60 -27.13 -10.18 3.37
C PRO A 60 -27.28 -9.38 2.06
N ALA A 61 -26.25 -9.48 1.21
CA ALA A 61 -26.22 -8.86 -0.11
C ALA A 61 -27.14 -9.60 -1.09
N SER A 62 -28.46 -9.36 -0.98
CA SER A 62 -29.47 -9.95 -1.87
C SER A 62 -30.58 -8.99 -2.31
N ASN A 63 -30.49 -7.70 -1.99
CA ASN A 63 -31.44 -6.71 -2.50
C ASN A 63 -30.89 -6.06 -3.77
N GLU A 64 -31.60 -6.24 -4.87
CA GLU A 64 -31.37 -5.52 -6.12
C GLU A 64 -31.30 -4.00 -5.85
N TRP A 65 -30.24 -3.35 -6.32
CA TRP A 65 -30.07 -1.90 -6.20
C TRP A 65 -31.01 -1.15 -7.16
N LYS A 66 -32.30 -1.08 -6.81
CA LYS A 66 -33.31 -0.23 -7.47
C LYS A 66 -33.65 0.94 -6.57
N LEU A 67 -33.05 2.10 -6.81
CA LEU A 67 -33.41 3.36 -6.16
C LEU A 67 -33.68 4.47 -7.19
N ALA A 68 -34.74 5.23 -6.92
CA ALA A 68 -35.32 6.18 -7.87
C ALA A 68 -34.57 7.52 -7.88
N LEU A 69 -34.44 8.10 -9.09
CA LEU A 69 -33.91 9.43 -9.33
C LEU A 69 -34.92 10.54 -8.93
N PRO A 70 -34.51 11.56 -8.16
CA PRO A 70 -35.17 12.86 -8.15
C PRO A 70 -34.29 13.93 -8.83
N PHE A 71 -34.88 14.51 -9.87
CA PHE A 71 -34.48 15.67 -10.66
C PHE A 71 -33.50 16.70 -10.04
N SER A 72 -32.52 17.06 -10.88
CA SER A 72 -31.79 18.33 -10.84
C SER A 72 -32.72 19.55 -10.74
N LYS A 73 -32.39 20.47 -9.82
CA LYS A 73 -32.78 21.88 -9.90
C LYS A 73 -31.58 22.76 -9.59
N SER A 74 -31.19 23.59 -10.54
CA SER A 74 -30.18 24.63 -10.37
C SER A 74 -30.71 25.77 -9.50
N LEU A 75 -29.83 26.35 -8.67
CA LEU A 75 -30.07 27.61 -7.97
C LEU A 75 -29.43 28.77 -8.77
N PRO A 76 -30.11 29.93 -8.88
CA PRO A 76 -29.58 31.08 -9.61
C PRO A 76 -28.56 31.87 -8.78
N GLY A 77 -27.60 32.50 -9.45
CA GLY A 77 -26.39 33.06 -8.84
C GLY A 77 -26.58 34.34 -8.03
N LEU A 78 -25.65 34.56 -7.09
CA LEU A 78 -25.46 35.82 -6.38
C LEU A 78 -24.29 36.61 -6.98
N HIS A 79 -24.50 37.90 -7.24
CA HIS A 79 -23.40 38.82 -7.59
C HIS A 79 -22.47 39.06 -6.40
N ARG A 80 -21.15 39.07 -6.66
CA ARG A 80 -20.10 39.46 -5.70
C ARG A 80 -19.43 40.75 -6.24
N PRO A 81 -19.16 41.77 -5.40
CA PRO A 81 -18.53 43.01 -5.85
C PRO A 81 -17.01 42.85 -6.05
N GLU A 82 -16.45 43.63 -6.99
CA GLU A 82 -15.01 43.70 -7.24
C GLU A 82 -14.24 44.37 -6.09
N PRO A 83 -13.04 43.87 -5.72
CA PRO A 83 -12.07 44.61 -4.93
C PRO A 83 -11.12 45.42 -5.82
N THR A 84 -10.88 46.68 -5.45
CA THR A 84 -9.91 47.58 -6.11
C THR A 84 -8.45 47.12 -5.90
N PRO A 85 -7.54 47.36 -6.87
CA PRO A 85 -6.16 46.89 -6.81
C PRO A 85 -5.28 47.72 -5.87
N ASN A 86 -4.55 47.07 -4.98
CA ASN A 86 -3.44 47.68 -4.24
C ASN A 86 -2.15 47.61 -5.07
N VAL A 87 -1.53 48.78 -5.27
CA VAL A 87 -0.19 48.92 -5.86
C VAL A 87 0.85 48.51 -4.82
N PHE A 88 1.83 47.71 -5.20
CA PHE A 88 3.00 47.40 -4.37
C PHE A 88 4.29 47.72 -5.12
N ASP A 89 5.20 48.41 -4.43
CA ASP A 89 6.46 48.91 -4.96
C ASP A 89 7.52 47.83 -5.20
N HIS A 90 8.48 48.16 -6.06
CA HIS A 90 9.56 47.29 -6.50
C HIS A 90 10.58 46.97 -5.39
N ALA A 91 10.87 45.68 -5.19
CA ALA A 91 12.02 45.20 -4.42
C ALA A 91 13.20 44.85 -5.35
N LEU A 92 14.43 45.09 -4.88
CA LEU A 92 15.67 44.95 -5.63
C LEU A 92 16.14 43.48 -5.78
N PRO A 93 16.91 43.14 -6.83
CA PRO A 93 17.35 41.77 -7.09
C PRO A 93 18.49 41.31 -6.16
N TYR A 94 18.35 40.09 -5.62
CA TYR A 94 19.43 39.36 -4.95
C TYR A 94 20.30 38.58 -5.95
N PRO A 95 21.59 38.35 -5.66
CA PRO A 95 22.47 37.57 -6.53
C PRO A 95 22.09 36.07 -6.55
N PRO A 96 22.40 35.34 -7.64
CA PRO A 96 22.06 33.93 -7.76
C PRO A 96 22.90 33.03 -6.83
N PRO A 97 22.35 31.91 -6.33
CA PRO A 97 23.11 30.93 -5.57
C PRO A 97 24.11 30.15 -6.46
N PRO A 98 25.18 29.56 -5.87
CA PRO A 98 26.13 28.74 -6.60
C PRO A 98 25.49 27.45 -7.14
N PRO A 99 26.04 26.86 -8.22
CA PRO A 99 25.49 25.66 -8.85
C PRO A 99 25.62 24.42 -7.94
N PRO A 100 24.63 23.50 -7.94
CA PRO A 100 24.70 22.25 -7.20
C PRO A 100 25.73 21.28 -7.82
N SER A 101 26.35 20.48 -6.96
CA SER A 101 27.38 19.49 -7.32
C SER A 101 26.80 18.17 -7.84
N ASP A 102 27.39 17.63 -8.91
CA ASP A 102 27.02 16.39 -9.61
C ASP A 102 27.20 15.10 -8.78
N HIS A 103 26.25 14.77 -7.90
CA HIS A 103 26.24 13.49 -7.18
C HIS A 103 24.84 12.86 -7.02
N SER A 104 24.52 11.92 -7.92
CA SER A 104 23.72 10.68 -7.73
C SER A 104 22.86 10.34 -8.96
N HIS A 105 23.34 9.38 -9.78
CA HIS A 105 22.59 8.88 -10.93
C HIS A 105 21.50 7.88 -10.51
N LEU A 106 20.38 8.40 -10.01
CA LEU A 106 19.09 8.00 -10.58
C LEU A 106 18.99 8.59 -12.01
N PRO A 107 18.16 8.05 -12.92
CA PRO A 107 17.95 8.70 -14.21
C PRO A 107 17.40 10.11 -13.98
N SER A 108 18.19 11.13 -14.31
CA SER A 108 17.71 12.51 -14.29
C SER A 108 16.51 12.63 -15.25
N PRO A 109 15.44 13.37 -14.90
CA PRO A 109 14.34 13.69 -15.82
C PRO A 109 14.78 14.71 -16.91
N SER A 110 16.07 14.72 -17.27
CA SER A 110 16.74 15.66 -18.17
C SER A 110 16.74 15.23 -19.64
N THR A 111 15.75 14.44 -20.02
CA THR A 111 14.91 14.79 -21.16
C THR A 111 13.50 14.82 -20.62
N VAL A 112 12.89 16.00 -20.51
CA VAL A 112 11.43 16.09 -20.34
C VAL A 112 10.87 15.31 -21.53
N PRO A 113 10.25 14.13 -21.33
CA PRO A 113 9.60 13.44 -22.42
C PRO A 113 8.55 14.41 -22.93
N ASP A 114 8.56 14.68 -24.23
CA ASP A 114 7.67 15.64 -24.88
C ASP A 114 6.27 15.48 -24.28
N ALA A 115 5.81 16.50 -23.55
CA ALA A 115 4.88 16.30 -22.44
C ALA A 115 3.49 16.01 -22.99
N ARG A 116 3.30 14.74 -23.41
CA ARG A 116 2.04 14.26 -23.96
C ARG A 116 0.98 14.54 -22.90
N PRO A 117 -0.14 15.17 -23.28
CA PRO A 117 -1.24 15.32 -22.33
C PRO A 117 -1.60 13.93 -21.80
N ASP A 118 -1.86 13.82 -20.49
CA ASP A 118 -2.36 12.56 -19.91
C ASP A 118 -3.69 12.14 -20.54
N GLU A 119 -4.40 13.09 -21.15
CA GLU A 119 -5.54 12.90 -22.03
C GLU A 119 -5.10 12.44 -23.43
N LEU A 120 -5.51 11.23 -23.79
CA LEU A 120 -5.28 10.65 -25.11
C LEU A 120 -6.38 11.05 -26.10
N THR A 121 -6.05 11.11 -27.39
CA THR A 121 -7.07 11.21 -28.46
C THR A 121 -7.93 9.95 -28.53
N VAL A 122 -9.11 10.02 -29.15
CA VAL A 122 -10.03 8.87 -29.23
C VAL A 122 -9.43 7.75 -30.10
N GLU A 123 -8.60 8.11 -31.07
CA GLU A 123 -7.81 7.23 -31.92
C GLU A 123 -6.67 6.55 -31.13
N GLU A 124 -5.90 7.30 -30.32
CA GLU A 124 -4.89 6.72 -29.44
C GLU A 124 -5.50 5.79 -28.38
N LEU A 125 -6.68 6.13 -27.85
CA LEU A 125 -7.44 5.27 -26.94
C LEU A 125 -7.86 3.96 -27.62
N ARG A 126 -8.36 4.03 -28.86
CA ARG A 126 -8.68 2.83 -29.66
C ARG A 126 -7.45 1.96 -29.87
N ASP A 127 -6.33 2.56 -30.28
CA ASP A 127 -5.11 1.80 -30.61
C ASP A 127 -4.48 1.17 -29.36
N LEU A 128 -4.58 1.84 -28.20
CA LEU A 128 -4.20 1.30 -26.90
C LEU A 128 -5.07 0.10 -26.48
N VAL A 129 -6.39 0.19 -26.66
CA VAL A 129 -7.34 -0.89 -26.32
C VAL A 129 -7.21 -2.07 -27.26
N ALA A 130 -6.99 -1.83 -28.56
CA ALA A 130 -6.89 -2.87 -29.59
C ALA A 130 -5.71 -3.85 -29.39
N GLY A 131 -4.72 -3.49 -28.56
CA GLY A 131 -3.65 -4.40 -28.13
C GLY A 131 -4.07 -5.43 -27.07
N THR A 132 -5.32 -5.41 -26.59
CA THR A 132 -5.80 -6.22 -25.46
C THR A 132 -7.07 -7.02 -25.77
N SER A 133 -7.40 -7.96 -24.89
CA SER A 133 -8.58 -8.85 -24.97
C SER A 133 -9.90 -8.19 -24.50
N GLY A 134 -10.01 -6.86 -24.60
CA GLY A 134 -11.10 -6.06 -24.03
C GLY A 134 -10.74 -5.41 -22.69
N TYR A 135 -11.74 -5.00 -21.92
CA TYR A 135 -11.59 -4.22 -20.70
C TYR A 135 -11.63 -5.08 -19.44
N PHE A 136 -10.89 -4.67 -18.41
CA PHE A 136 -11.01 -5.14 -17.03
C PHE A 136 -11.39 -3.95 -16.15
N VAL A 137 -12.49 -4.12 -15.40
CA VAL A 137 -13.13 -3.06 -14.63
C VAL A 137 -13.50 -3.57 -13.24
N ARG A 138 -13.71 -2.67 -12.30
CA ARG A 138 -14.02 -3.00 -10.90
C ARG A 138 -15.04 -2.03 -10.33
N ASP A 139 -15.73 -2.46 -9.28
CA ASP A 139 -16.35 -1.53 -8.35
C ASP A 139 -15.26 -0.98 -7.41
N PHE A 140 -14.93 0.30 -7.55
CA PHE A 140 -13.89 0.98 -6.76
C PHE A 140 -14.52 1.67 -5.56
N SER A 141 -14.04 1.38 -4.34
CA SER A 141 -14.56 1.98 -3.11
C SER A 141 -14.01 3.39 -2.89
N LEU A 142 -14.52 4.36 -3.64
CA LEU A 142 -14.07 5.76 -3.63
C LEU A 142 -14.37 6.50 -2.30
N GLY A 143 -15.13 5.91 -1.38
CA GLY A 143 -15.32 6.43 -0.03
C GLY A 143 -14.11 6.25 0.90
N LEU A 144 -13.14 5.40 0.51
CA LEU A 144 -11.93 5.16 1.28
C LEU A 144 -10.89 6.27 1.05
N GLY A 145 -9.96 6.43 2.00
CA GLY A 145 -8.81 7.33 1.83
C GLY A 145 -7.86 6.88 0.71
N TRP A 146 -7.15 7.84 0.12
CA TRP A 146 -6.39 7.62 -1.12
C TRP A 146 -5.50 6.37 -1.11
N ASN A 147 -4.74 6.10 -0.04
CA ASN A 147 -3.83 4.95 -0.02
C ASN A 147 -4.56 3.59 -0.09
N ASN A 148 -5.79 3.49 0.41
CA ASN A 148 -6.59 2.28 0.27
C ASN A 148 -7.11 2.13 -1.18
N VAL A 149 -7.53 3.24 -1.80
CA VAL A 149 -7.89 3.27 -3.23
C VAL A 149 -6.68 2.91 -4.10
N ARG A 150 -5.48 3.41 -3.76
CA ARG A 150 -4.21 3.07 -4.40
C ARG A 150 -3.96 1.56 -4.39
N TYR A 151 -4.22 0.87 -3.27
CA TYR A 151 -4.09 -0.59 -3.20
C TYR A 151 -5.13 -1.34 -4.03
N ILE A 152 -6.34 -0.81 -4.18
CA ILE A 152 -7.35 -1.35 -5.11
C ILE A 152 -6.84 -1.21 -6.55
N ILE A 153 -6.24 -0.07 -6.91
CA ILE A 153 -5.61 0.17 -8.21
C ILE A 153 -4.42 -0.78 -8.44
N GLU A 154 -3.52 -0.96 -7.46
CA GLU A 154 -2.41 -1.91 -7.49
C GLU A 154 -2.90 -3.34 -7.81
N ALA A 155 -3.96 -3.79 -7.13
CA ALA A 155 -4.59 -5.09 -7.38
C ALA A 155 -5.26 -5.17 -8.76
N ALA A 156 -6.02 -4.14 -9.14
CA ALA A 156 -6.70 -4.07 -10.43
C ALA A 156 -5.73 -4.16 -11.61
N LEU A 157 -4.56 -3.52 -11.47
CA LEU A 157 -3.52 -3.46 -12.49
C LEU A 157 -2.84 -4.80 -12.76
N ILE A 158 -2.52 -5.57 -11.71
CA ILE A 158 -1.97 -6.92 -11.90
C ILE A 158 -3.04 -7.90 -12.41
N GLN A 159 -4.29 -7.77 -11.96
CA GLN A 159 -5.42 -8.55 -12.48
C GLN A 159 -5.63 -8.31 -13.98
N ALA A 160 -5.69 -7.03 -14.40
CA ALA A 160 -5.81 -6.62 -15.79
C ALA A 160 -4.64 -7.14 -16.67
N LYS A 161 -3.42 -7.07 -16.14
CA LYS A 161 -2.20 -7.57 -16.81
C LYS A 161 -2.22 -9.09 -17.00
N LEU A 162 -2.55 -9.85 -15.96
CA LEU A 162 -2.66 -11.32 -16.02
C LEU A 162 -3.72 -11.80 -17.02
N LEU A 163 -4.80 -11.04 -17.16
CA LEU A 163 -5.92 -11.34 -18.06
C LEU A 163 -5.77 -10.73 -19.46
N ASN A 164 -4.69 -9.98 -19.72
CA ASN A 164 -4.44 -9.23 -20.96
C ASN A 164 -5.62 -8.32 -21.35
N ARG A 165 -6.15 -7.52 -20.43
CA ARG A 165 -7.29 -6.62 -20.65
C ARG A 165 -6.94 -5.19 -20.27
N THR A 166 -7.34 -4.18 -21.04
CA THR A 166 -7.13 -2.77 -20.67
C THR A 166 -7.81 -2.47 -19.34
N LEU A 167 -7.05 -1.94 -18.38
CA LEU A 167 -7.60 -1.50 -17.10
C LEU A 167 -8.40 -0.21 -17.28
N VAL A 168 -9.63 -0.17 -16.76
CA VAL A 168 -10.38 1.10 -16.62
C VAL A 168 -10.38 1.53 -15.16
N LEU A 169 -9.85 2.73 -14.91
CA LEU A 169 -9.82 3.39 -13.60
C LEU A 169 -10.90 4.48 -13.49
N PRO A 170 -11.41 4.78 -12.28
CA PRO A 170 -12.28 5.94 -12.08
C PRO A 170 -11.58 7.23 -12.53
N SER A 171 -12.30 8.14 -13.17
CA SER A 171 -11.71 9.41 -13.65
C SER A 171 -11.39 10.37 -12.51
N PHE A 172 -11.87 10.06 -11.30
CA PHE A 172 -11.73 10.88 -10.09
C PHE A 172 -11.65 10.02 -8.82
N VAL A 173 -11.20 10.64 -7.74
CA VAL A 173 -11.34 10.15 -6.36
C VAL A 173 -11.88 11.27 -5.47
N TYR A 174 -12.13 11.00 -4.19
CA TYR A 174 -12.50 12.03 -3.22
C TYR A 174 -11.36 12.34 -2.25
N ALA A 175 -10.96 13.61 -2.18
CA ALA A 175 -10.22 14.11 -1.03
C ALA A 175 -11.16 14.23 0.18
N ARG A 176 -10.70 13.80 1.36
CA ARG A 176 -11.52 13.65 2.56
C ARG A 176 -11.59 14.90 3.44
N ALA A 177 -10.61 15.80 3.31
CA ALA A 177 -10.54 17.04 4.08
C ALA A 177 -9.80 18.14 3.28
N CYS A 178 -9.97 19.38 3.76
CA CYS A 178 -9.35 20.60 3.26
C CYS A 178 -8.54 21.21 4.42
N GLU A 179 -7.36 21.76 4.14
CA GLU A 179 -6.54 22.48 5.13
C GLU A 179 -7.08 23.88 5.46
N TYR A 180 -8.08 24.35 4.71
CA TYR A 180 -8.77 25.62 4.89
C TYR A 180 -10.25 25.39 5.20
N ASN A 181 -10.99 26.48 5.47
CA ASN A 181 -12.45 26.40 5.55
C ASN A 181 -13.03 25.75 4.29
N ILE A 182 -14.04 24.88 4.45
CA ILE A 182 -14.60 24.05 3.37
C ILE A 182 -15.02 24.84 2.12
N SER A 183 -15.44 26.09 2.28
CA SER A 183 -15.79 26.99 1.18
C SER A 183 -14.61 27.29 0.25
N VAL A 184 -13.39 27.40 0.79
CA VAL A 184 -12.17 27.68 0.01
C VAL A 184 -11.85 26.54 -0.94
N CYS A 185 -11.92 25.28 -0.49
CA CYS A 185 -11.70 24.15 -1.40
C CYS A 185 -12.88 23.93 -2.37
N ALA A 186 -14.10 24.32 -2.00
CA ALA A 186 -15.27 24.25 -2.88
C ALA A 186 -15.19 25.21 -4.10
N ASP A 187 -14.43 26.31 -4.00
CA ASP A 187 -14.17 27.21 -5.13
C ASP A 187 -13.29 26.57 -6.23
N TYR A 188 -12.58 25.47 -5.95
CA TYR A 188 -11.65 24.81 -6.89
C TYR A 188 -12.02 23.38 -7.28
N ALA A 189 -12.72 22.64 -6.41
CA ALA A 189 -13.11 21.26 -6.65
C ALA A 189 -14.58 21.03 -6.23
N PRO A 190 -15.38 20.24 -6.98
CA PRO A 190 -16.76 19.96 -6.62
C PRO A 190 -16.86 19.32 -5.22
N MET A 191 -17.40 20.08 -4.28
CA MET A 191 -17.66 19.65 -2.91
C MET A 191 -18.95 18.82 -2.89
N VAL A 192 -18.91 17.64 -2.26
CA VAL A 192 -20.04 16.70 -2.16
C VAL A 192 -20.20 16.21 -0.73
N ASN A 193 -21.42 15.84 -0.32
CA ASN A 193 -21.59 15.00 0.87
C ASN A 193 -21.08 13.60 0.51
N ARG A 194 -20.08 13.09 1.24
CA ARG A 194 -19.45 11.79 0.95
C ARG A 194 -20.43 10.63 1.13
N GLY A 195 -21.31 10.73 2.12
CA GLY A 195 -22.30 9.67 2.39
C GLY A 195 -23.31 9.55 1.24
N GLU A 196 -23.79 10.68 0.73
CA GLU A 196 -24.71 10.72 -0.43
C GLU A 196 -24.00 10.31 -1.73
N ALA A 197 -22.79 10.81 -1.97
CA ALA A 197 -22.04 10.54 -3.20
C ALA A 197 -21.62 9.06 -3.34
N ILE A 198 -21.27 8.41 -2.23
CA ILE A 198 -20.85 7.00 -2.20
C ILE A 198 -22.05 6.06 -1.94
N GLY A 199 -23.10 6.53 -1.26
CA GLY A 199 -24.23 5.73 -0.80
C GLY A 199 -24.00 5.05 0.56
N TRP A 200 -23.15 5.62 1.42
CA TRP A 200 -22.79 5.08 2.74
C TRP A 200 -23.30 5.99 3.87
N SER A 201 -23.91 5.41 4.91
CA SER A 201 -24.45 6.18 6.05
C SER A 201 -23.41 6.50 7.13
N GLU A 202 -22.16 6.05 7.00
CA GLU A 202 -21.10 6.13 8.02
C GLU A 202 -20.91 7.54 8.61
N TRP A 203 -20.93 8.57 7.77
CA TRP A 203 -20.68 9.96 8.17
C TRP A 203 -21.93 10.76 8.50
N SER A 204 -23.13 10.18 8.35
CA SER A 204 -24.42 10.90 8.48
C SER A 204 -24.66 11.54 9.85
N SER A 205 -23.99 11.05 10.90
CA SER A 205 -24.05 11.57 12.27
C SER A 205 -22.96 12.58 12.62
N LEU A 206 -21.99 12.82 11.72
CA LEU A 206 -20.89 13.77 11.95
C LEU A 206 -21.32 15.22 11.64
N PRO A 207 -20.61 16.25 12.15
CA PRO A 207 -20.77 17.62 11.71
C PRO A 207 -20.65 17.76 10.19
N LEU A 208 -21.35 18.71 9.58
CA LEU A 208 -21.44 18.88 8.12
C LEU A 208 -20.05 18.92 7.46
N GLU A 209 -19.12 19.66 8.05
CA GLU A 209 -17.74 19.82 7.61
C GLU A 209 -17.00 18.48 7.52
N GLN A 210 -17.34 17.53 8.41
CA GLN A 210 -16.82 16.16 8.41
C GLN A 210 -17.62 15.20 7.51
N GLN A 211 -18.78 15.61 6.98
CA GLN A 211 -19.49 14.84 5.95
C GLN A 211 -18.98 15.18 4.54
N MET A 212 -18.48 16.40 4.33
CA MET A 212 -18.03 16.86 3.02
C MET A 212 -16.75 16.16 2.52
N GLY A 213 -16.58 16.15 1.21
CA GLY A 213 -15.37 15.75 0.50
C GLY A 213 -15.31 16.44 -0.87
N TRP A 214 -14.19 16.34 -1.57
CA TRP A 214 -13.98 17.06 -2.84
C TRP A 214 -13.63 16.07 -3.96
N ARG A 215 -14.41 16.08 -5.05
CA ARG A 215 -14.16 15.28 -6.26
C ARG A 215 -12.93 15.83 -6.97
N ILE A 216 -11.84 15.06 -7.02
CA ILE A 216 -10.60 15.45 -7.69
C ILE A 216 -10.26 14.50 -8.84
N PRO A 217 -9.79 15.01 -10.01
CA PRO A 217 -9.34 14.16 -11.11
C PRO A 217 -8.24 13.18 -10.70
N MET A 218 -8.31 11.95 -11.23
CA MET A 218 -7.30 10.91 -11.01
C MET A 218 -5.89 11.37 -11.45
N SER A 219 -5.82 12.19 -12.50
CA SER A 219 -4.59 12.81 -13.02
C SER A 219 -3.93 13.84 -12.09
N LEU A 220 -4.53 14.18 -10.93
CA LEU A 220 -3.84 14.93 -9.86
C LEU A 220 -3.18 14.01 -8.83
N MET A 221 -3.56 12.73 -8.80
CA MET A 221 -3.14 11.75 -7.80
C MET A 221 -2.15 10.73 -8.37
N LEU A 222 -2.24 10.44 -9.66
CA LEU A 222 -1.51 9.35 -10.33
C LEU A 222 -0.95 9.80 -11.69
N ASN A 223 0.32 9.49 -11.95
CA ASN A 223 0.94 9.70 -13.26
C ASN A 223 0.43 8.63 -14.24
N MET A 224 -0.65 8.94 -14.97
CA MET A 224 -1.31 8.01 -15.89
C MET A 224 -0.40 7.63 -17.07
N THR A 225 0.45 8.55 -17.53
CA THR A 225 1.41 8.30 -18.60
C THR A 225 2.48 7.27 -18.20
N LEU A 226 2.99 7.31 -16.96
CA LEU A 226 3.90 6.30 -16.43
C LEU A 226 3.19 4.96 -16.19
N LEU A 227 1.98 4.99 -15.63
CA LEU A 227 1.15 3.80 -15.39
C LEU A 227 0.95 2.97 -16.68
N ARG A 228 0.66 3.65 -17.80
CA ARG A 228 0.46 3.03 -19.12
C ARG A 228 1.71 2.30 -19.66
N GLN A 229 2.91 2.61 -19.15
CA GLN A 229 4.13 1.87 -19.51
C GLN A 229 4.19 0.47 -18.87
N ALA A 230 3.53 0.27 -17.72
CA ALA A 230 3.42 -1.04 -17.10
C ALA A 230 2.33 -1.92 -17.73
N HIS A 231 1.18 -1.31 -18.08
CA HIS A 231 0.03 -2.00 -18.66
C HIS A 231 -1.00 -0.99 -19.25
N PRO A 232 -1.64 -1.28 -20.41
CA PRO A 232 -2.71 -0.45 -20.97
C PRO A 232 -3.79 -0.09 -19.94
N SER A 233 -3.91 1.21 -19.67
CA SER A 233 -4.78 1.78 -18.63
C SER A 233 -5.44 3.07 -19.11
N ILE A 234 -6.75 3.17 -18.94
CA ILE A 234 -7.58 4.32 -19.32
C ILE A 234 -8.50 4.74 -18.16
N LEU A 235 -9.13 5.91 -18.25
CA LEU A 235 -10.15 6.36 -17.29
C LEU A 235 -11.56 5.96 -17.72
N VAL A 236 -12.55 5.98 -16.82
CA VAL A 236 -13.96 5.80 -17.18
C VAL A 236 -14.40 6.90 -18.17
N SER A 237 -13.90 8.13 -18.04
CA SER A 237 -14.12 9.21 -19.02
C SER A 237 -13.65 8.84 -20.43
N ASP A 238 -12.54 8.11 -20.53
CA ASP A 238 -11.98 7.67 -21.81
C ASP A 238 -12.84 6.55 -22.42
N TYR A 239 -13.31 5.62 -21.59
CA TYR A 239 -14.28 4.59 -21.99
C TYR A 239 -15.60 5.24 -22.46
N LEU A 240 -16.16 6.18 -21.71
CA LEU A 240 -17.38 6.89 -22.10
C LEU A 240 -17.20 7.61 -23.44
N ARG A 241 -16.06 8.26 -23.68
CA ARG A 241 -15.72 8.86 -24.98
C ARG A 241 -15.62 7.84 -26.11
N LEU A 242 -14.96 6.70 -25.89
CA LEU A 242 -14.88 5.60 -26.86
C LEU A 242 -16.27 5.07 -27.26
N HIS A 243 -17.27 5.21 -26.39
CA HIS A 243 -18.67 4.80 -26.62
C HIS A 243 -19.61 5.98 -26.96
N GLY A 244 -19.10 7.20 -27.15
CA GLY A 244 -19.92 8.38 -27.44
C GLY A 244 -20.94 8.70 -26.34
N LEU A 245 -20.67 8.30 -25.09
CA LEU A 245 -21.50 8.53 -23.92
C LEU A 245 -21.09 9.85 -23.22
N PRO A 246 -22.04 10.60 -22.63
CA PRO A 246 -21.72 11.82 -21.90
C PRO A 246 -20.89 11.54 -20.64
N LEU A 247 -19.93 12.42 -20.31
CA LEU A 247 -19.01 12.23 -19.17
C LEU A 247 -19.71 12.23 -17.81
N GLU A 248 -20.82 12.97 -17.70
CA GLU A 248 -21.69 13.01 -16.53
C GLU A 248 -22.43 11.68 -16.26
N THR A 249 -22.33 10.70 -17.17
CA THR A 249 -22.79 9.33 -16.92
C THR A 249 -21.95 8.64 -15.84
N GLU A 250 -20.70 9.06 -15.61
CA GLU A 250 -19.83 8.45 -14.61
C GLU A 250 -20.38 8.61 -13.20
N PHE A 251 -20.73 7.47 -12.58
CA PHE A 251 -21.44 7.44 -11.31
C PHE A 251 -20.52 7.74 -10.12
N SER A 252 -21.05 8.48 -9.13
CA SER A 252 -20.26 9.10 -8.06
C SER A 252 -19.59 8.10 -7.11
N ASN A 253 -20.13 6.90 -6.94
CA ASN A 253 -19.63 5.95 -5.95
C ASN A 253 -18.47 5.05 -6.41
N GLY A 254 -18.08 5.10 -7.70
CA GLY A 254 -17.03 4.26 -8.27
C GLY A 254 -17.47 2.86 -8.72
N ALA A 255 -18.77 2.53 -8.65
CA ALA A 255 -19.32 1.28 -9.16
C ALA A 255 -19.48 1.31 -10.69
N TRP A 256 -19.20 0.17 -11.35
CA TRP A 256 -19.33 0.04 -12.80
C TRP A 256 -20.81 -0.04 -13.20
N GLN A 257 -21.27 0.90 -14.03
CA GLN A 257 -22.69 0.99 -14.39
C GLN A 257 -23.05 0.02 -15.52
N ARG A 258 -23.44 -1.18 -15.11
CA ARG A 258 -23.75 -2.35 -15.94
C ARG A 258 -24.73 -2.06 -17.09
N GLU A 259 -25.71 -1.17 -16.88
CA GLU A 259 -26.65 -0.75 -17.92
C GLU A 259 -26.21 0.50 -18.68
N SER A 260 -25.80 1.59 -18.00
CA SER A 260 -25.60 2.88 -18.67
C SER A 260 -24.32 2.97 -19.49
N TYR A 261 -23.24 2.30 -19.07
CA TYR A 261 -21.98 2.29 -19.80
C TYR A 261 -22.01 1.36 -21.04
N HIS A 262 -23.03 0.49 -21.14
CA HIS A 262 -23.15 -0.53 -22.19
C HIS A 262 -24.17 -0.15 -23.28
N LYS A 263 -24.73 1.07 -23.26
CA LYS A 263 -25.82 1.48 -24.17
C LYS A 263 -25.41 1.65 -25.64
N ASN A 264 -24.16 2.00 -25.89
CA ASN A 264 -23.67 2.39 -27.19
C ASN A 264 -22.54 1.46 -27.68
N PRO A 265 -22.45 1.16 -28.99
CA PRO A 265 -21.24 0.58 -29.58
C PRO A 265 -20.05 1.55 -29.44
N THR A 266 -18.83 1.13 -29.80
CA THR A 266 -17.72 2.09 -29.90
C THR A 266 -17.97 3.07 -31.06
N VAL A 267 -17.41 4.27 -31.00
CA VAL A 267 -17.52 5.27 -32.08
C VAL A 267 -16.84 4.84 -33.40
N PHE A 268 -16.07 3.76 -33.37
CA PHE A 268 -15.42 3.14 -34.53
C PHE A 268 -16.16 1.90 -35.05
N GLU A 269 -17.17 1.40 -34.34
CA GLU A 269 -17.91 0.23 -34.73
C GLU A 269 -19.00 0.60 -35.76
N THR A 270 -18.93 -0.06 -36.91
CA THR A 270 -19.85 0.17 -38.03
C THR A 270 -21.22 -0.47 -37.80
N ASN A 271 -21.27 -1.54 -37.00
CA ASN A 271 -22.54 -2.14 -36.60
C ASN A 271 -23.12 -1.42 -35.37
N GLY A 272 -24.04 -0.48 -35.61
CA GLY A 272 -24.73 0.28 -34.58
C GLY A 272 -25.46 -0.53 -33.50
N SER A 273 -25.71 -1.83 -33.71
CA SER A 273 -26.33 -2.72 -32.72
C SER A 273 -25.34 -3.48 -31.83
N LYS A 274 -24.03 -3.36 -32.04
CA LYS A 274 -23.00 -4.14 -31.32
C LYS A 274 -22.51 -3.38 -30.08
N THR A 275 -23.36 -3.35 -29.06
CA THR A 275 -23.02 -2.84 -27.72
C THR A 275 -22.04 -3.76 -26.98
N PRO A 276 -21.19 -3.23 -26.07
CA PRO A 276 -20.26 -4.04 -25.28
C PRO A 276 -20.96 -5.12 -24.45
N SER A 277 -20.48 -6.35 -24.59
CA SER A 277 -20.83 -7.47 -23.72
C SER A 277 -20.18 -7.35 -22.33
N LEU A 278 -20.77 -8.00 -21.33
CA LEU A 278 -20.39 -7.87 -19.92
C LEU A 278 -20.42 -9.23 -19.22
N PHE A 279 -19.27 -9.65 -18.70
CA PHE A 279 -19.19 -10.70 -17.70
C PHE A 279 -18.92 -10.11 -16.31
N VAL A 280 -19.66 -10.60 -15.31
CA VAL A 280 -19.49 -10.17 -13.90
C VAL A 280 -18.88 -11.30 -13.09
N ILE A 281 -17.69 -11.08 -12.55
CA ILE A 281 -17.12 -11.89 -11.48
C ILE A 281 -17.77 -11.43 -10.18
N GLU A 282 -18.76 -12.15 -9.70
CA GLU A 282 -19.39 -11.88 -8.41
C GLU A 282 -18.36 -11.98 -7.27
N ASN A 283 -18.50 -11.14 -6.24
CA ASN A 283 -17.52 -11.03 -5.16
C ASN A 283 -17.24 -12.39 -4.48
N LYS A 284 -18.31 -13.18 -4.27
CA LYS A 284 -18.29 -14.55 -3.73
C LYS A 284 -17.56 -15.58 -4.62
N TRP A 285 -17.42 -15.33 -5.92
CA TRP A 285 -16.69 -16.19 -6.87
C TRP A 285 -15.22 -15.83 -6.98
N TYR A 286 -14.87 -14.57 -6.73
CA TYR A 286 -13.47 -14.13 -6.78
C TYR A 286 -12.62 -14.80 -5.70
N ASP A 287 -13.16 -14.93 -4.48
CA ASP A 287 -12.44 -15.45 -3.32
C ASP A 287 -13.38 -16.25 -2.39
N PRO A 288 -13.90 -17.42 -2.85
CA PRO A 288 -14.82 -18.23 -2.07
C PRO A 288 -14.14 -18.77 -0.80
N THR A 289 -14.92 -18.88 0.28
CA THR A 289 -14.47 -19.43 1.56
C THR A 289 -13.81 -20.80 1.39
N GLY A 290 -12.65 -21.01 2.01
CA GLY A 290 -11.87 -22.24 1.86
C GLY A 290 -10.94 -22.27 0.66
N SER A 291 -10.86 -21.19 -0.14
CA SER A 291 -9.98 -21.10 -1.29
C SER A 291 -8.84 -20.09 -1.12
N ILE A 292 -7.84 -20.19 -2.00
CA ILE A 292 -6.76 -19.23 -2.13
C ILE A 292 -6.66 -18.80 -3.60
N ARG A 293 -6.99 -17.52 -3.85
CA ARG A 293 -6.75 -16.88 -5.14
C ARG A 293 -5.26 -16.75 -5.43
N VAL A 294 -4.83 -17.28 -6.57
CA VAL A 294 -3.48 -17.10 -7.13
C VAL A 294 -3.52 -16.44 -8.51
N ASP A 295 -2.38 -15.98 -8.99
CA ASP A 295 -2.20 -15.41 -10.34
C ASP A 295 -2.53 -16.42 -11.45
N SER A 296 -1.83 -17.54 -11.49
CA SER A 296 -2.05 -18.64 -12.43
C SER A 296 -1.61 -19.97 -11.82
N ILE A 297 -2.07 -21.09 -12.37
CA ILE A 297 -1.69 -22.44 -11.93
C ILE A 297 -0.63 -23.00 -12.92
N PRO A 298 0.64 -23.16 -12.51
CA PRO A 298 1.69 -23.68 -13.38
C PRO A 298 1.41 -25.11 -13.87
N ASP A 299 1.88 -25.46 -15.07
CA ASP A 299 1.57 -26.77 -15.68
C ASP A 299 2.13 -27.95 -14.87
N ASN A 300 3.27 -27.79 -14.20
CA ASN A 300 3.78 -28.83 -13.28
C ASN A 300 2.87 -29.03 -12.05
N MET A 301 2.24 -27.95 -11.55
CA MET A 301 1.24 -28.00 -10.48
C MET A 301 -0.05 -28.68 -10.97
N LYS A 302 -0.53 -28.32 -12.18
CA LYS A 302 -1.68 -28.98 -12.84
C LYS A 302 -1.44 -30.48 -12.99
N LEU A 303 -0.26 -30.88 -13.46
CA LEU A 303 0.13 -32.29 -13.63
C LEU A 303 0.19 -33.05 -12.31
N ARG A 304 0.80 -32.47 -11.25
CA ARG A 304 0.86 -33.09 -9.91
C ARG A 304 -0.52 -33.29 -9.28
N GLY A 305 -1.43 -32.34 -9.46
CA GLY A 305 -2.77 -32.37 -8.86
C GLY A 305 -3.88 -32.94 -9.73
N HIS A 306 -3.55 -33.44 -10.92
CA HIS A 306 -4.51 -33.82 -11.96
C HIS A 306 -5.61 -32.76 -12.17
N TRP A 307 -5.19 -31.49 -12.27
CA TRP A 307 -6.11 -30.37 -12.41
C TRP A 307 -6.91 -30.44 -13.70
N SER A 308 -8.19 -30.08 -13.62
CA SER A 308 -9.11 -30.04 -14.75
C SER A 308 -9.99 -28.79 -14.69
N HIS A 309 -10.42 -28.31 -15.86
CA HIS A 309 -11.51 -27.34 -15.92
C HIS A 309 -12.82 -28.01 -15.47
N ALA A 310 -13.60 -27.32 -14.65
CA ALA A 310 -14.93 -27.75 -14.27
C ALA A 310 -16.02 -26.85 -14.86
N SER A 311 -17.24 -27.37 -14.90
CA SER A 311 -18.41 -26.60 -15.29
C SER A 311 -18.63 -25.41 -14.36
N MET A 312 -18.96 -24.26 -14.93
CA MET A 312 -19.46 -23.09 -14.20
C MET A 312 -20.79 -23.41 -13.48
N SER A 313 -21.03 -22.80 -12.32
CA SER A 313 -22.35 -22.74 -11.67
C SER A 313 -22.62 -21.36 -11.08
N ASP A 314 -23.88 -21.02 -10.85
CA ASP A 314 -24.29 -19.73 -10.26
C ASP A 314 -23.80 -19.55 -8.81
N GLU A 315 -23.45 -20.65 -8.14
CA GLU A 315 -22.91 -20.65 -6.78
C GLU A 315 -21.43 -20.29 -6.76
N THR A 316 -20.62 -20.88 -7.65
CA THR A 316 -19.15 -20.86 -7.58
C THR A 316 -18.44 -20.14 -8.72
N GLY A 317 -19.17 -19.73 -9.77
CA GLY A 317 -18.62 -19.11 -10.98
C GLY A 317 -17.86 -20.11 -11.86
N PRO A 318 -17.01 -19.63 -12.80
CA PRO A 318 -16.03 -20.46 -13.48
C PRO A 318 -15.06 -21.08 -12.47
N THR A 319 -14.82 -22.40 -12.53
CA THR A 319 -13.97 -23.10 -11.56
C THR A 319 -13.01 -24.10 -12.20
N GLY A 320 -11.83 -24.24 -11.61
CA GLY A 320 -11.02 -25.46 -11.75
C GLY A 320 -11.35 -26.49 -10.67
N ARG A 321 -11.05 -27.77 -10.93
CA ARG A 321 -11.09 -28.84 -9.94
C ARG A 321 -9.76 -29.58 -9.90
N TRP A 322 -9.32 -29.87 -8.69
CA TRP A 322 -8.24 -30.80 -8.38
C TRP A 322 -8.82 -32.22 -8.24
N ALA A 323 -8.01 -33.25 -8.50
CA ALA A 323 -8.40 -34.60 -8.11
C ALA A 323 -8.44 -34.74 -6.58
N GLU A 324 -9.19 -35.73 -6.08
CA GLU A 324 -9.21 -36.05 -4.66
C GLU A 324 -7.80 -36.44 -4.19
N GLN A 325 -7.36 -35.80 -3.11
CA GLN A 325 -6.01 -35.91 -2.59
C GLN A 325 -5.95 -36.91 -1.43
N THR A 326 -5.11 -37.92 -1.55
CA THR A 326 -4.83 -38.85 -0.45
C THR A 326 -4.17 -38.09 0.72
N GLU A 327 -4.82 -38.09 1.88
CA GLU A 327 -4.28 -37.45 3.09
C GLU A 327 -3.15 -38.27 3.71
N THR A 328 -1.91 -37.92 3.41
CA THR A 328 -0.71 -38.48 4.03
C THR A 328 -0.53 -38.03 5.50
N PRO A 329 0.34 -38.67 6.30
CA PRO A 329 0.64 -38.20 7.66
C PRO A 329 1.12 -36.75 7.70
N ALA A 330 2.05 -36.38 6.80
CA ALA A 330 2.53 -35.01 6.66
C ALA A 330 1.43 -34.02 6.27
N PHE A 331 0.50 -34.41 5.38
CA PHE A 331 -0.65 -33.56 5.02
C PHE A 331 -1.51 -33.24 6.25
N LYS A 332 -1.82 -34.26 7.07
CA LYS A 332 -2.64 -34.12 8.29
C LYS A 332 -1.94 -33.26 9.35
N LEU A 333 -0.62 -33.41 9.49
CA LEU A 333 0.20 -32.62 10.40
C LEU A 333 0.19 -31.12 10.01
N LEU A 334 0.38 -30.83 8.72
CA LEU A 334 0.30 -29.46 8.19
C LEU A 334 -1.13 -28.87 8.29
N MET A 335 -2.17 -29.67 8.03
CA MET A 335 -3.56 -29.24 8.22
C MET A 335 -3.87 -28.95 9.70
N THR A 336 -3.28 -29.69 10.63
CA THR A 336 -3.43 -29.47 12.09
C THR A 336 -2.69 -28.23 12.55
N ALA A 337 -1.59 -27.87 11.88
CA ALA A 337 -0.82 -26.66 12.17
C ALA A 337 -1.47 -25.35 11.64
N LEU A 338 -2.50 -25.45 10.77
CA LEU A 338 -3.18 -24.27 10.24
C LEU A 338 -3.84 -23.46 11.37
N PRO A 339 -3.62 -22.13 11.44
CA PRO A 339 -4.38 -21.27 12.32
C PRO A 339 -5.87 -21.31 11.97
N GLU A 340 -6.73 -21.15 12.98
CA GLU A 340 -8.18 -21.17 12.81
C GLU A 340 -8.62 -20.19 11.70
N ASN A 341 -9.52 -20.65 10.82
CA ASN A 341 -10.04 -19.91 9.67
C ASN A 341 -8.97 -19.44 8.65
N LYS A 342 -7.77 -20.05 8.63
CA LYS A 342 -6.75 -19.83 7.59
C LYS A 342 -6.49 -21.09 6.77
N PHE A 343 -6.08 -20.88 5.53
CA PHE A 343 -5.77 -21.95 4.55
C PHE A 343 -4.30 -21.93 4.11
N VAL A 344 -3.46 -21.11 4.76
CA VAL A 344 -2.02 -21.02 4.51
C VAL A 344 -1.22 -21.15 5.80
N LEU A 345 -0.02 -21.73 5.68
CA LEU A 345 1.06 -21.62 6.65
C LEU A 345 2.16 -20.70 6.12
N ASP A 346 2.87 -20.02 7.02
CA ASP A 346 4.15 -19.40 6.70
C ASP A 346 5.25 -20.48 6.60
N TRP A 347 6.28 -20.23 5.80
CA TRP A 347 7.36 -21.20 5.50
C TRP A 347 7.94 -21.90 6.74
N GLU A 348 8.34 -21.12 7.75
CA GLU A 348 8.93 -21.67 8.99
C GLU A 348 7.91 -22.35 9.90
N ALA A 349 6.61 -22.01 9.80
CA ALA A 349 5.57 -22.72 10.52
C ALA A 349 5.34 -24.12 9.91
N ALA A 350 5.41 -24.24 8.58
CA ALA A 350 5.37 -25.53 7.90
C ALA A 350 6.60 -26.39 8.21
N ARG A 351 7.82 -25.80 8.20
CA ARG A 351 9.04 -26.49 8.64
C ARG A 351 8.90 -26.98 10.08
N GLY A 352 8.52 -26.09 11.00
CA GLY A 352 8.36 -26.38 12.42
C GLY A 352 7.35 -27.50 12.68
N ALA A 353 6.22 -27.51 11.97
CA ALA A 353 5.23 -28.58 12.06
C ALA A 353 5.83 -29.93 11.65
N LEU A 354 6.52 -30.01 10.50
CA LEU A 354 7.15 -31.25 10.02
C LEU A 354 8.32 -31.70 10.91
N THR A 355 9.10 -30.77 11.49
CA THR A 355 10.19 -31.11 12.43
C THR A 355 9.67 -31.61 13.79
N ALA A 356 8.49 -31.15 14.23
CA ALA A 356 7.95 -31.47 15.55
C ALA A 356 7.11 -32.77 15.62
N GLY A 357 6.89 -33.45 14.49
CA GLY A 357 5.92 -34.53 14.34
C GLY A 357 6.04 -35.72 15.31
N ASP A 358 4.90 -36.31 15.63
CA ASP A 358 4.68 -37.10 16.85
C ASP A 358 5.16 -38.57 16.82
N GLY A 359 5.74 -39.08 15.73
CA GLY A 359 6.33 -40.43 15.72
C GLY A 359 6.57 -41.10 14.36
N ASP A 360 7.53 -42.04 14.37
CA ASP A 360 8.00 -42.97 13.32
C ASP A 360 8.40 -42.44 11.93
N GLU A 361 7.73 -41.42 11.38
CA GLU A 361 8.12 -40.77 10.12
C GLU A 361 8.97 -39.51 10.39
N THR A 362 10.19 -39.48 9.84
CA THR A 362 11.06 -38.30 9.84
C THR A 362 11.16 -37.74 8.43
N TRP A 363 10.76 -36.49 8.22
CA TRP A 363 10.93 -35.80 6.94
C TRP A 363 12.23 -35.01 6.90
N ASP A 364 12.95 -35.10 5.78
CA ASP A 364 14.08 -34.23 5.52
C ASP A 364 13.58 -32.83 5.18
N VAL A 365 13.81 -31.90 6.10
CA VAL A 365 13.44 -30.48 5.99
C VAL A 365 14.60 -29.59 6.44
N GLU A 366 15.84 -30.08 6.35
CA GLU A 366 17.04 -29.32 6.72
C GLU A 366 17.32 -28.17 5.73
N SER A 367 17.09 -28.39 4.44
CA SER A 367 17.20 -27.35 3.40
C SER A 367 15.84 -26.73 3.03
N ASP A 368 15.86 -25.72 2.16
CA ASP A 368 14.64 -25.16 1.57
C ASP A 368 14.10 -26.06 0.45
N GLU A 369 15.01 -26.67 -0.30
CA GLU A 369 14.73 -27.55 -1.42
C GLU A 369 14.07 -28.87 -0.98
N ASP A 370 14.54 -29.44 0.14
CA ASP A 370 14.00 -30.68 0.71
C ASP A 370 12.64 -30.42 1.37
N LEU A 371 12.48 -29.27 2.06
CA LEU A 371 11.17 -28.83 2.55
C LEU A 371 10.17 -28.62 1.40
N GLU A 372 10.56 -27.92 0.32
CA GLU A 372 9.71 -27.76 -0.87
C GLU A 372 9.31 -29.13 -1.44
N LYS A 373 10.28 -30.04 -1.58
CA LYS A 373 10.03 -31.40 -2.06
C LYS A 373 9.01 -32.14 -1.18
N VAL A 374 9.19 -32.16 0.14
CA VAL A 374 8.26 -32.81 1.09
C VAL A 374 6.86 -32.21 0.98
N LEU A 375 6.73 -30.89 0.87
CA LEU A 375 5.44 -30.22 0.68
C LEU A 375 4.75 -30.67 -0.61
N LEU A 376 5.46 -30.62 -1.75
CA LEU A 376 4.93 -30.97 -3.06
C LEU A 376 4.48 -32.44 -3.16
N ASP A 377 5.30 -33.35 -2.63
CA ASP A 377 5.05 -34.79 -2.61
C ASP A 377 3.85 -35.15 -1.71
N ASN A 378 3.56 -34.33 -0.68
CA ASN A 378 2.40 -34.47 0.21
C ASN A 378 1.22 -33.56 -0.17
N GLY A 379 1.24 -33.02 -1.39
CA GLY A 379 0.15 -32.25 -1.99
C GLY A 379 -0.16 -30.91 -1.32
N TRP A 380 0.88 -30.29 -0.76
CA TRP A 380 0.94 -28.86 -0.53
C TRP A 380 1.67 -28.18 -1.70
N GLU A 381 1.50 -26.88 -1.84
CA GLU A 381 2.13 -26.09 -2.90
C GLU A 381 2.71 -24.80 -2.32
N VAL A 382 3.85 -24.38 -2.86
CA VAL A 382 4.55 -23.16 -2.43
C VAL A 382 3.97 -21.95 -3.16
N LEU A 383 3.62 -20.93 -2.38
CA LEU A 383 3.07 -19.66 -2.86
C LEU A 383 3.98 -18.51 -2.42
N TYR A 384 4.14 -17.53 -3.28
CA TYR A 384 4.99 -16.36 -3.05
C TYR A 384 4.11 -15.13 -2.81
N THR A 385 4.48 -14.34 -1.80
CA THR A 385 3.79 -13.08 -1.46
C THR A 385 4.74 -12.17 -0.68
N PHE A 386 4.21 -11.23 0.08
CA PHE A 386 4.98 -10.29 0.90
C PHE A 386 4.60 -10.38 2.38
N ARG A 387 5.57 -10.04 3.23
CA ARG A 387 5.40 -9.94 4.68
C ARG A 387 4.51 -8.74 5.00
N GLY A 388 3.47 -8.97 5.81
CA GLY A 388 2.66 -7.91 6.41
C GLY A 388 3.34 -7.36 7.66
N ALA A 389 3.18 -6.07 7.93
CA ALA A 389 3.69 -5.44 9.15
C ALA A 389 3.01 -6.05 10.38
N LEU A 390 3.80 -6.55 11.34
CA LEU A 390 3.32 -7.35 12.49
C LEU A 390 2.37 -8.51 12.11
N GLY A 391 2.53 -9.09 10.90
CA GLY A 391 1.65 -10.15 10.39
C GLY A 391 0.32 -9.66 9.81
N MET A 392 0.08 -8.34 9.78
CA MET A 392 -1.11 -7.70 9.22
C MET A 392 -0.85 -7.15 7.81
N ASP A 393 -1.79 -7.33 6.90
CA ASP A 393 -1.69 -6.84 5.52
C ASP A 393 -2.37 -5.46 5.34
N TYR A 394 -2.26 -4.55 6.31
CA TYR A 394 -2.83 -3.19 6.22
C TYR A 394 -1.92 -2.21 5.47
N THR A 395 -0.59 -2.38 5.57
CA THR A 395 0.42 -1.55 4.87
C THR A 395 0.61 -1.90 3.40
N LYS A 396 0.15 -3.09 2.96
CA LYS A 396 0.38 -3.66 1.61
C LYS A 396 1.81 -3.48 1.08
N THR A 397 2.82 -3.58 1.95
CA THR A 397 4.23 -3.45 1.56
C THR A 397 4.66 -4.54 0.58
N VAL A 398 5.41 -4.18 -0.46
CA VAL A 398 5.88 -5.12 -1.51
C VAL A 398 7.39 -5.34 -1.49
N VAL A 399 8.03 -5.03 -0.36
CA VAL A 399 9.49 -4.92 -0.24
C VAL A 399 10.13 -6.15 0.42
N ASP A 400 9.36 -6.88 1.22
CA ASP A 400 9.80 -8.05 2.00
C ASP A 400 9.15 -9.33 1.45
N PRO A 401 9.78 -10.02 0.49
CA PRO A 401 9.22 -11.23 -0.09
C PRO A 401 9.24 -12.41 0.89
N VAL A 402 8.19 -13.22 0.85
CA VAL A 402 8.07 -14.44 1.68
C VAL A 402 7.44 -15.58 0.90
N ARG A 403 7.70 -16.81 1.36
CA ARG A 403 6.96 -18.02 0.97
C ARG A 403 5.87 -18.30 1.99
N GLN A 404 4.71 -18.69 1.50
CA GLN A 404 3.64 -19.36 2.24
C GLN A 404 3.36 -20.70 1.57
N VAL A 405 2.71 -21.63 2.26
CA VAL A 405 2.33 -22.92 1.70
C VAL A 405 0.84 -23.15 1.88
N ALA A 406 0.22 -23.83 0.91
CA ALA A 406 -1.22 -24.07 0.87
C ALA A 406 -1.53 -25.53 0.47
N PRO A 407 -2.63 -26.13 0.96
CA PRO A 407 -3.12 -27.40 0.45
C PRO A 407 -3.52 -27.24 -1.02
N ARG A 408 -3.03 -28.10 -1.93
CA ARG A 408 -3.22 -27.94 -3.38
C ARG A 408 -4.69 -27.76 -3.76
N GLY A 409 -5.58 -28.54 -3.16
CA GLY A 409 -7.03 -28.50 -3.38
C GLY A 409 -7.71 -27.14 -3.16
N THR A 410 -7.09 -26.23 -2.40
CA THR A 410 -7.63 -24.89 -2.11
C THR A 410 -7.29 -23.84 -3.17
N ILE A 411 -6.32 -24.12 -4.06
CA ILE A 411 -5.74 -23.12 -4.97
C ILE A 411 -6.65 -22.86 -6.17
N ARG A 412 -6.89 -21.58 -6.48
CA ARG A 412 -7.76 -21.10 -7.57
C ARG A 412 -7.03 -20.04 -8.40
N GLY A 413 -6.65 -20.38 -9.63
CA GLY A 413 -5.94 -19.48 -10.55
C GLY A 413 -6.86 -18.43 -11.17
N LEU A 414 -6.46 -17.15 -11.13
CA LEU A 414 -7.18 -16.06 -11.81
C LEU A 414 -7.19 -16.28 -13.32
N VAL A 415 -6.03 -16.65 -13.88
CA VAL A 415 -5.88 -16.94 -15.32
C VAL A 415 -6.76 -18.09 -15.77
N GLU A 416 -6.72 -19.23 -15.07
CA GLU A 416 -7.45 -20.46 -15.42
C GLU A 416 -8.98 -20.31 -15.42
N GLU A 417 -9.51 -19.36 -14.65
CA GLU A 417 -10.95 -19.15 -14.50
C GLU A 417 -11.51 -18.04 -15.40
N TYR A 418 -10.72 -16.99 -15.65
CA TYR A 418 -11.25 -15.75 -16.25
C TYR A 418 -10.55 -15.28 -17.53
N LYS A 419 -9.38 -15.83 -17.90
CA LYS A 419 -8.66 -15.39 -19.12
C LYS A 419 -9.43 -15.71 -20.41
N ASP A 420 -10.22 -16.78 -20.41
CA ASP A 420 -10.96 -17.22 -21.59
C ASP A 420 -12.36 -16.64 -21.74
N ILE A 421 -12.82 -15.83 -20.78
CA ILE A 421 -14.02 -15.01 -20.95
C ILE A 421 -13.81 -14.04 -22.12
N LYS A 422 -14.74 -14.04 -23.09
CA LYS A 422 -14.63 -13.28 -24.35
C LYS A 422 -15.46 -12.00 -24.37
N ASP A 423 -16.24 -11.73 -23.32
CA ASP A 423 -17.00 -10.50 -23.15
C ASP A 423 -16.10 -9.27 -23.22
N ASP A 424 -16.58 -8.20 -23.88
CA ASP A 424 -15.83 -6.97 -24.08
C ASP A 424 -15.39 -6.36 -22.74
N VAL A 425 -16.25 -6.43 -21.71
CA VAL A 425 -15.97 -5.97 -20.35
C VAL A 425 -16.01 -7.13 -19.37
N LEU A 426 -14.96 -7.24 -18.54
CA LEU A 426 -14.90 -8.15 -17.41
C LEU A 426 -14.88 -7.34 -16.11
N LEU A 427 -15.99 -7.37 -15.37
CA LEU A 427 -16.18 -6.67 -14.10
C LEU A 427 -15.87 -7.58 -12.91
N LEU A 428 -14.96 -7.17 -12.02
CA LEU A 428 -14.89 -7.71 -10.67
C LEU A 428 -15.78 -6.89 -9.72
N ALA A 429 -16.89 -7.49 -9.30
CA ALA A 429 -17.92 -6.82 -8.51
C ALA A 429 -17.58 -6.76 -7.01
N GLY A 430 -17.95 -5.63 -6.40
CA GLY A 430 -17.79 -5.37 -4.98
C GLY A 430 -16.34 -5.19 -4.49
N GLU A 431 -16.22 -4.94 -3.19
CA GLU A 431 -14.96 -4.66 -2.53
C GLU A 431 -14.09 -5.92 -2.35
N THR A 432 -12.78 -5.83 -2.57
CA THR A 432 -11.82 -6.89 -2.26
C THR A 432 -10.54 -6.46 -1.53
N HIS A 433 -10.33 -5.21 -1.13
CA HIS A 433 -9.06 -4.73 -0.57
C HIS A 433 -8.72 -5.30 0.83
N LEU A 434 -9.75 -5.45 1.67
CA LEU A 434 -9.59 -5.79 3.08
C LEU A 434 -9.21 -7.27 3.26
N GLY A 435 -8.34 -7.56 4.23
CA GLY A 435 -7.93 -8.93 4.59
C GLY A 435 -7.08 -9.68 3.57
N ARG A 436 -6.84 -9.13 2.37
CA ARG A 436 -6.07 -9.80 1.29
C ARG A 436 -4.62 -9.36 1.21
N LYS A 437 -3.78 -10.22 0.64
CA LYS A 437 -2.37 -9.92 0.32
C LYS A 437 -2.24 -8.81 -0.74
N PRO A 438 -1.08 -8.14 -0.84
CA PRO A 438 -0.80 -7.20 -1.93
C PRO A 438 -1.12 -7.82 -3.31
N GLY A 439 -1.77 -7.07 -4.19
CA GLY A 439 -2.30 -7.58 -5.46
C GLY A 439 -3.67 -8.27 -5.37
N ALA A 440 -4.23 -8.44 -4.15
CA ALA A 440 -5.45 -9.21 -3.88
C ALA A 440 -5.39 -10.70 -4.30
N LEU A 441 -4.18 -11.26 -4.37
CA LEU A 441 -3.87 -12.66 -4.71
C LEU A 441 -2.51 -13.08 -4.15
N ARG A 442 -2.13 -14.35 -4.33
CA ARG A 442 -0.75 -14.84 -4.16
C ARG A 442 -0.15 -15.22 -5.50
N PHE A 443 1.16 -15.28 -5.60
CA PHE A 443 1.86 -15.62 -6.83
C PHE A 443 2.34 -17.07 -6.77
N THR A 444 2.24 -17.83 -7.87
CA THR A 444 2.81 -19.18 -7.97
C THR A 444 4.25 -19.20 -8.46
N THR A 445 4.82 -18.02 -8.79
CA THR A 445 6.25 -17.89 -9.11
C THR A 445 6.88 -16.66 -8.44
N THR A 446 8.20 -16.72 -8.23
CA THR A 446 8.98 -15.54 -7.81
C THR A 446 9.01 -14.45 -8.88
N ALA A 447 8.97 -14.82 -10.16
CA ALA A 447 9.02 -13.91 -11.29
C ALA A 447 7.76 -13.04 -11.39
N THR A 448 6.56 -13.62 -11.28
CA THR A 448 5.29 -12.87 -11.30
C THR A 448 5.13 -11.99 -10.06
N ARG A 449 5.56 -12.47 -8.87
CA ARG A 449 5.67 -11.62 -7.66
C ARG A 449 6.59 -10.41 -7.89
N ALA A 450 7.75 -10.62 -8.50
CA ALA A 450 8.74 -9.56 -8.74
C ALA A 450 8.29 -8.56 -9.82
N ASP A 451 7.53 -9.00 -10.81
CA ASP A 451 6.87 -8.12 -11.79
C ASP A 451 5.82 -7.23 -11.10
N PHE A 452 4.95 -7.79 -10.26
CA PHE A 452 4.00 -6.99 -9.47
C PHE A 452 4.70 -5.97 -8.55
N ALA A 453 5.76 -6.38 -7.83
CA ALA A 453 6.55 -5.46 -7.02
C ALA A 453 7.12 -4.30 -7.88
N ARG A 454 7.66 -4.60 -9.06
CA ARG A 454 8.19 -3.59 -10.00
C ARG A 454 7.12 -2.60 -10.49
N ILE A 455 5.89 -3.07 -10.70
CA ILE A 455 4.76 -2.20 -11.06
C ILE A 455 4.47 -1.21 -9.93
N VAL A 456 4.29 -1.71 -8.71
CA VAL A 456 3.97 -0.91 -7.51
C VAL A 456 5.11 0.09 -7.18
N LEU A 457 6.37 -0.34 -7.30
CA LEU A 457 7.53 0.45 -6.90
C LEU A 457 7.96 1.50 -7.94
N PHE A 458 7.76 1.25 -9.23
CA PHE A 458 8.34 2.06 -10.31
C PHE A 458 7.37 2.61 -11.35
N HIS A 459 6.10 2.20 -11.36
CA HIS A 459 5.13 2.61 -12.39
C HIS A 459 3.85 3.22 -11.82
N LEU A 460 3.42 2.82 -10.62
CA LEU A 460 2.27 3.39 -9.91
C LEU A 460 2.74 4.56 -9.03
N HIS A 461 3.09 5.68 -9.67
CA HIS A 461 3.64 6.87 -9.02
C HIS A 461 2.63 8.01 -8.96
N ALA A 462 2.76 8.84 -7.92
CA ALA A 462 2.11 10.15 -7.88
C ALA A 462 2.62 11.06 -9.01
N VAL A 463 1.90 12.15 -9.29
CA VAL A 463 2.32 13.13 -10.29
C VAL A 463 3.66 13.78 -9.94
N ASP A 464 4.48 14.09 -10.95
CA ASP A 464 5.87 14.54 -10.79
C ASP A 464 6.04 15.76 -9.87
N LYS A 465 5.02 16.63 -9.82
CA LYS A 465 4.95 17.78 -8.89
C LYS A 465 5.05 17.38 -7.41
N VAL A 466 4.56 16.20 -7.04
CA VAL A 466 4.68 15.64 -5.68
C VAL A 466 6.14 15.41 -5.32
N PHE A 467 6.89 14.73 -6.20
CA PHE A 467 8.30 14.44 -5.97
C PHE A 467 9.19 15.69 -6.05
N ALA A 468 8.89 16.61 -6.99
CA ALA A 468 9.59 17.89 -7.11
C ALA A 468 9.36 18.80 -5.89
N LEU A 469 8.16 18.79 -5.28
CA LEU A 469 7.93 19.49 -4.02
C LEU A 469 8.63 18.79 -2.86
N ALA A 470 8.48 17.46 -2.73
CA ALA A 470 9.14 16.69 -1.67
C ALA A 470 10.67 16.87 -1.65
N GLU A 471 11.30 17.01 -2.82
CA GLU A 471 12.73 17.35 -2.95
C GLU A 471 13.08 18.73 -2.38
N LYS A 472 12.25 19.75 -2.63
CA LYS A 472 12.46 21.08 -2.01
C LYS A 472 12.32 21.03 -0.50
N LEU A 473 11.36 20.26 0.02
CA LEU A 473 11.14 20.11 1.46
C LEU A 473 12.27 19.31 2.14
N ASP A 474 12.76 18.24 1.51
CA ASP A 474 13.96 17.50 1.92
C ASP A 474 15.22 18.38 1.97
N ASN A 475 15.41 19.25 0.96
CA ASN A 475 16.45 20.26 0.98
C ASN A 475 16.27 21.29 2.11
N ARG A 476 15.05 21.57 2.56
CA ARG A 476 14.80 22.44 3.72
C ARG A 476 15.07 21.72 5.04
N MET A 477 14.60 20.49 5.23
CA MET A 477 14.97 19.64 6.37
C MET A 477 16.50 19.51 6.49
N SER A 478 17.17 19.22 5.37
CA SER A 478 18.63 19.14 5.32
C SER A 478 19.34 20.45 5.67
N ARG A 479 18.70 21.63 5.57
CA ARG A 479 19.25 22.89 6.08
C ARG A 479 18.97 23.11 7.56
N LEU A 480 17.84 22.63 8.08
CA LEU A 480 17.54 22.66 9.51
C LEU A 480 18.49 21.75 10.31
N THR A 481 18.99 20.67 9.70
CA THR A 481 20.03 19.78 10.26
C THR A 481 21.46 20.12 9.79
N GLU A 482 21.69 21.34 9.29
CA GLU A 482 23.02 21.84 8.87
C GLU A 482 23.77 20.96 7.83
N GLY A 483 23.06 20.14 7.07
CA GLY A 483 23.60 19.18 6.10
C GLY A 483 23.67 17.73 6.61
N ARG A 484 23.52 17.50 7.93
CA ARG A 484 23.40 16.15 8.51
C ARG A 484 22.18 15.42 7.94
N LEU A 485 22.20 14.10 8.07
CA LEU A 485 21.01 13.26 7.90
C LEU A 485 19.89 13.74 8.82
N TRP A 486 18.64 13.65 8.36
CA TRP A 486 17.44 13.99 9.14
C TRP A 486 16.54 12.76 9.25
N MET A 487 15.73 12.67 10.31
CA MET A 487 14.81 11.53 10.53
C MET A 487 13.35 12.00 10.50
N GLY A 488 12.41 11.07 10.35
CA GLY A 488 11.01 11.45 10.44
C GLY A 488 10.06 10.32 10.84
N ALA A 489 8.83 10.73 11.15
CA ALA A 489 7.78 9.81 11.59
C ALA A 489 6.42 10.10 10.94
N HIS A 490 5.57 9.08 10.87
CA HIS A 490 4.15 9.22 10.55
C HIS A 490 3.30 8.86 11.77
N MET A 491 2.69 9.88 12.37
CA MET A 491 1.95 9.83 13.62
C MET A 491 0.44 9.87 13.33
N ARG A 492 -0.22 8.70 13.35
CA ARG A 492 -1.66 8.56 13.10
C ARG A 492 -2.44 8.83 14.38
N ARG A 493 -3.19 9.93 14.44
CA ARG A 493 -4.04 10.32 15.56
C ARG A 493 -5.50 10.54 15.15
N GLY A 494 -5.80 11.57 14.36
CA GLY A 494 -7.14 12.06 14.00
C GLY A 494 -8.34 11.16 14.35
N ASP A 495 -8.79 10.33 13.40
CA ASP A 495 -9.90 9.39 13.61
C ASP A 495 -9.51 8.17 14.47
N PHE A 496 -8.23 7.79 14.49
CA PHE A 496 -7.68 6.70 15.29
C PHE A 496 -7.86 6.92 16.80
N VAL A 497 -7.78 8.16 17.31
CA VAL A 497 -8.05 8.49 18.72
C VAL A 497 -9.52 8.18 19.05
N ARG A 498 -10.46 8.59 18.18
CA ARG A 498 -11.90 8.32 18.35
C ARG A 498 -12.23 6.82 18.27
N LEU A 499 -11.51 6.07 17.45
CA LEU A 499 -11.68 4.62 17.27
C LEU A 499 -10.94 3.76 18.31
N GLY A 500 -10.12 4.36 19.17
CA GLY A 500 -9.26 3.62 20.10
C GLY A 500 -8.13 2.85 19.42
N TRP A 501 -7.71 3.30 18.23
CA TRP A 501 -6.64 2.71 17.41
C TRP A 501 -5.32 3.51 17.45
N ALA A 502 -5.31 4.69 18.08
CA ALA A 502 -4.08 5.46 18.26
C ALA A 502 -3.11 4.69 19.18
N MET A 503 -1.82 4.63 18.79
CA MET A 503 -0.78 3.91 19.54
C MET A 503 -0.68 4.33 21.01
N GLU A 504 -0.90 5.63 21.28
CA GLU A 504 -0.94 6.20 22.62
C GLU A 504 -2.08 7.22 22.70
N ASN A 505 -2.80 7.22 23.83
CA ASN A 505 -4.03 8.01 24.01
C ASN A 505 -3.78 9.52 23.94
N THR A 506 -2.75 10.02 24.64
CA THR A 506 -2.46 11.47 24.73
C THR A 506 -1.39 11.90 23.73
N PRO A 507 -1.33 13.19 23.33
CA PRO A 507 -0.28 13.71 22.46
C PRO A 507 1.12 13.54 23.06
N GLU A 508 1.29 13.80 24.36
CA GLU A 508 2.57 13.73 25.08
C GLU A 508 3.14 12.30 25.06
N ALA A 509 2.32 11.30 25.37
CA ALA A 509 2.73 9.90 25.36
C ALA A 509 3.12 9.45 23.95
N HIS A 510 2.34 9.86 22.95
CA HIS A 510 2.58 9.50 21.55
C HIS A 510 3.85 10.16 21.00
N ILE A 511 4.11 11.45 21.28
CA ILE A 511 5.36 12.10 20.84
C ILE A 511 6.57 11.56 21.60
N THR A 512 6.42 11.22 22.88
CA THR A 512 7.47 10.53 23.67
C THR A 512 7.86 9.21 23.02
N ARG A 513 6.88 8.40 22.60
CA ARG A 513 7.11 7.15 21.86
C ARG A 513 7.84 7.40 20.54
N VAL A 514 7.41 8.40 19.76
CA VAL A 514 8.07 8.78 18.49
C VAL A 514 9.54 9.13 18.74
N VAL A 515 9.84 10.02 19.69
CA VAL A 515 11.21 10.44 20.01
C VAL A 515 12.07 9.25 20.43
N GLN A 516 11.56 8.36 21.30
CA GLN A 516 12.28 7.14 21.71
C GLN A 516 12.66 6.23 20.53
N HIS A 517 11.76 6.06 19.55
CA HIS A 517 12.04 5.28 18.34
C HIS A 517 13.00 5.99 17.38
N LEU A 518 12.94 7.32 17.28
CA LEU A 518 13.91 8.10 16.51
C LEU A 518 15.30 8.09 17.16
N ASP A 519 15.39 8.10 18.49
CA ASP A 519 16.66 7.95 19.22
C ASP A 519 17.32 6.59 18.94
N ALA A 520 16.55 5.50 19.00
CA ALA A 520 17.02 4.17 18.59
C ALA A 520 17.38 4.13 17.09
N GLY A 521 16.65 4.86 16.24
CA GLY A 521 16.99 5.04 14.83
C GLY A 521 18.33 5.74 14.61
N ARG A 522 18.66 6.74 15.44
CA ARG A 522 19.96 7.42 15.43
C ARG A 522 21.10 6.45 15.79
N GLU A 523 20.90 5.59 16.78
CA GLU A 523 21.88 4.53 17.12
C GLU A 523 22.09 3.54 15.97
N ILE A 524 21.02 3.17 15.24
CA ILE A 524 21.12 2.32 14.05
C ILE A 524 21.97 3.01 12.96
N LEU A 525 21.72 4.29 12.69
CA LEU A 525 22.48 5.08 11.71
C LEU A 525 23.96 5.21 12.11
N GLN A 526 24.27 5.43 13.39
CA GLN A 526 25.65 5.50 13.90
C GLN A 526 26.43 4.19 13.73
N ASN A 527 25.75 3.04 13.80
CA ASN A 527 26.36 1.73 13.63
C ASN A 527 26.35 1.23 12.16
N LEU A 528 25.85 2.04 11.23
CA LEU A 528 25.69 1.69 9.83
C LEU A 528 27.04 1.78 9.08
N THR A 529 27.79 0.69 9.08
CA THR A 529 29.12 0.60 8.43
C THR A 529 29.07 0.12 6.98
N ASN A 530 27.94 -0.44 6.56
CA ASN A 530 27.66 -0.92 5.22
C ASN A 530 26.18 -0.71 4.90
N LEU A 531 25.83 -0.52 3.64
CA LEU A 531 24.42 -0.47 3.19
C LEU A 531 24.02 -1.79 2.53
N THR A 532 22.78 -2.20 2.78
CA THR A 532 22.07 -3.21 2.01
C THR A 532 20.81 -2.59 1.40
N THR A 533 20.26 -3.21 0.36
CA THR A 533 18.92 -2.86 -0.16
C THR A 533 17.94 -3.96 0.20
N TYR A 534 16.65 -3.67 0.05
CA TYR A 534 15.63 -4.69 -0.11
C TYR A 534 15.90 -5.57 -1.34
N ASP A 535 15.28 -6.75 -1.43
CA ASP A 535 15.33 -7.65 -2.59
C ASP A 535 14.51 -7.11 -3.77
N ILE A 536 15.01 -6.02 -4.38
CA ILE A 536 14.40 -5.32 -5.50
C ILE A 536 15.44 -5.18 -6.62
N PRO A 537 15.21 -5.78 -7.81
CA PRO A 537 16.16 -5.71 -8.92
C PRO A 537 16.49 -4.27 -9.34
N ASN A 538 17.78 -4.02 -9.60
CA ASN A 538 18.35 -2.76 -10.09
C ASN A 538 18.30 -1.57 -9.13
N VAL A 539 17.80 -1.72 -7.90
CA VAL A 539 17.96 -0.71 -6.85
C VAL A 539 19.41 -0.69 -6.38
N LYS A 540 19.96 0.52 -6.19
CA LYS A 540 21.29 0.75 -5.61
C LYS A 540 21.13 1.34 -4.21
N PRO A 541 22.00 1.00 -3.23
CA PRO A 541 21.88 1.55 -1.90
C PRO A 541 22.08 3.08 -1.89
N ASP A 542 21.26 3.82 -1.12
CA ASP A 542 21.35 5.27 -0.99
C ASP A 542 22.62 5.67 -0.22
N GLN A 543 23.67 5.98 -0.97
CA GLN A 543 24.99 6.29 -0.44
C GLN A 543 25.01 7.51 0.50
N ALA A 544 23.98 8.38 0.46
CA ALA A 544 23.88 9.50 1.38
C ALA A 544 23.85 9.03 2.85
N GLN A 545 23.31 7.83 3.12
CA GLN A 545 23.23 7.23 4.46
C GLN A 545 24.60 6.85 5.08
N LEU A 546 25.70 6.83 4.30
CA LEU A 546 27.06 6.60 4.82
C LEU A 546 27.94 7.87 4.82
N TYR A 547 27.76 8.74 3.84
CA TYR A 547 28.68 9.88 3.63
C TYR A 547 28.25 11.19 4.30
N ARG A 548 26.96 11.33 4.64
CA ARG A 548 26.48 12.45 5.46
C ARG A 548 26.60 12.10 6.94
N GLU A 549 26.93 13.10 7.75
CA GLU A 549 26.92 12.97 9.20
C GLU A 549 25.54 12.53 9.72
N VAL A 550 25.53 11.68 10.74
CA VAL A 550 24.30 11.23 11.41
C VAL A 550 23.57 12.40 12.08
N PRO A 551 22.25 12.30 12.33
CA PRO A 551 21.51 13.35 13.03
C PRO A 551 22.08 13.58 14.43
N ALA A 552 22.12 14.83 14.88
CA ALA A 552 22.44 15.20 16.25
C ALA A 552 21.32 14.75 17.23
N ALA A 553 21.58 14.88 18.53
CA ALA A 553 20.59 14.54 19.57
C ALA A 553 19.41 15.52 19.59
N ASP A 554 19.69 16.79 19.31
CA ASP A 554 18.82 17.96 19.30
C ASP A 554 18.44 18.41 17.88
N ASP A 555 18.80 17.65 16.84
CA ASP A 555 18.39 17.93 15.46
C ASP A 555 16.86 17.80 15.31
N PRO A 556 16.20 18.72 14.59
CA PRO A 556 14.78 18.63 14.30
C PRO A 556 14.44 17.45 13.39
N PHE A 557 13.28 16.84 13.61
CA PHE A 557 12.78 15.71 12.81
C PHE A 557 11.45 16.05 12.13
N TYR A 558 11.21 15.48 10.95
CA TYR A 558 9.98 15.72 10.21
C TYR A 558 8.84 14.82 10.69
N ILE A 559 7.64 15.37 10.92
CA ILE A 559 6.46 14.57 11.29
C ILE A 559 5.29 14.82 10.33
N ALA A 560 4.71 13.73 9.81
CA ALA A 560 3.40 13.77 9.15
C ALA A 560 2.33 13.31 10.15
N THR A 561 1.28 14.11 10.32
CA THR A 561 0.18 13.79 11.23
C THR A 561 -1.16 14.32 10.75
N ASP A 562 -2.22 13.57 11.06
CA ASP A 562 -3.61 13.98 10.91
C ASP A 562 -4.20 14.58 12.20
N GLU A 563 -3.37 14.83 13.22
CA GLU A 563 -3.74 15.65 14.38
C GLU A 563 -4.07 17.09 13.94
N ARG A 564 -5.07 17.70 14.57
CA ARG A 564 -5.56 19.06 14.26
C ARG A 564 -5.88 19.89 15.50
N ASP A 565 -5.78 19.31 16.70
CA ASP A 565 -5.87 20.06 17.96
C ASP A 565 -4.62 20.95 18.14
N PRO A 566 -4.74 22.29 18.25
CA PRO A 566 -3.60 23.19 18.40
C PRO A 566 -2.73 22.87 19.62
N ASP A 567 -3.34 22.53 20.77
CA ASP A 567 -2.58 22.24 21.99
C ASP A 567 -1.73 20.97 21.80
N ALA A 568 -2.28 19.95 21.12
CA ALA A 568 -1.56 18.74 20.76
C ALA A 568 -0.42 19.01 19.75
N LEU A 569 -0.62 19.90 18.79
CA LEU A 569 0.39 20.30 17.81
C LEU A 569 1.54 21.10 18.46
N ASP A 570 1.24 22.01 19.39
CA ASP A 570 2.24 22.74 20.17
C ASP A 570 3.08 21.79 21.06
N ILE A 571 2.43 20.80 21.69
CA ILE A 571 3.13 19.73 22.42
C ILE A 571 4.09 18.97 21.48
N ILE A 572 3.64 18.60 20.27
CA ILE A 572 4.46 17.88 19.29
C ILE A 572 5.64 18.75 18.83
N ALA A 573 5.40 20.02 18.50
CA ALA A 573 6.42 20.98 18.09
C ALA A 573 7.49 21.20 19.18
N SER A 574 7.08 21.26 20.46
CA SER A 574 8.00 21.48 21.59
C SER A 574 9.06 20.38 21.78
N HIS A 575 8.88 19.22 21.13
CA HIS A 575 9.83 18.11 21.12
C HIS A 575 10.79 18.12 19.91
N GLY A 576 10.82 19.20 19.10
CA GLY A 576 11.69 19.31 17.92
C GLY A 576 11.07 18.76 16.62
N ALA A 577 9.76 18.52 16.62
CA ALA A 577 9.04 18.11 15.43
C ALA A 577 8.83 19.28 14.45
N VAL A 578 9.00 19.01 13.16
CA VAL A 578 8.78 19.93 12.05
C VAL A 578 7.64 19.40 11.18
N PHE A 579 6.63 20.22 10.96
CA PHE A 579 5.47 19.89 10.15
C PHE A 579 5.65 20.28 8.68
N PHE A 580 4.73 19.81 7.84
CA PHE A 580 4.62 20.21 6.44
C PHE A 580 4.55 21.73 6.24
N GLU A 581 3.80 22.42 7.12
CA GLU A 581 3.54 23.86 7.04
C GLU A 581 4.78 24.71 7.36
N ASP A 582 5.63 24.26 8.29
CA ASP A 582 6.88 24.94 8.65
C ASP A 582 7.89 24.97 7.49
N LEU A 583 7.79 23.99 6.58
CA LEU A 583 8.67 23.85 5.43
C LEU A 583 8.12 24.51 4.16
N LEU A 584 6.83 24.85 4.08
CA LEU A 584 6.16 25.20 2.83
C LEU A 584 6.13 26.71 2.58
N THR A 585 6.55 27.18 1.39
CA THR A 585 6.47 28.61 1.04
C THR A 585 5.30 28.92 0.12
N ILE A 586 4.95 30.20 -0.01
CA ILE A 586 3.89 30.66 -0.92
C ILE A 586 4.22 30.40 -2.39
N GLU A 587 5.50 30.39 -2.76
CA GLU A 587 5.98 30.02 -4.10
C GLU A 587 5.69 28.55 -4.40
N ASP A 588 5.84 27.66 -3.42
CA ASP A 588 5.54 26.23 -3.61
C ASP A 588 4.05 25.98 -3.73
N ARG A 589 3.23 26.64 -2.89
CA ARG A 589 1.76 26.61 -3.03
C ARG A 589 1.33 27.06 -4.43
N ARG A 590 1.92 28.14 -4.95
CA ARG A 590 1.66 28.64 -6.32
C ARG A 590 2.14 27.68 -7.41
N ALA A 591 3.34 27.10 -7.28
CA ALA A 591 3.92 26.20 -8.28
C ALA A 591 3.21 24.83 -8.33
N PHE A 592 2.81 24.30 -7.17
CA PHE A 592 2.04 23.07 -7.08
C PHE A 592 0.62 23.30 -7.63
N GLY A 593 -0.06 24.33 -7.09
CA GLY A 593 -1.43 24.70 -7.42
C GLY A 593 -2.42 24.37 -6.30
N TRP A 594 -3.70 24.69 -6.56
CA TRP A 594 -4.82 24.58 -5.61
C TRP A 594 -4.97 23.19 -4.97
N ALA A 595 -4.55 22.13 -5.67
CA ALA A 595 -4.69 20.75 -5.20
C ALA A 595 -3.97 20.49 -3.87
N LEU A 596 -2.91 21.26 -3.55
CA LEU A 596 -2.17 21.13 -2.29
C LEU A 596 -2.99 21.51 -1.04
N MET A 597 -4.14 22.17 -1.22
CA MET A 597 -5.07 22.50 -0.12
C MET A 597 -5.85 21.28 0.39
N LEU A 598 -5.81 20.15 -0.34
CA LEU A 598 -6.57 18.94 -0.04
C LEU A 598 -5.69 17.90 0.65
N THR A 599 -6.19 17.31 1.74
CA THR A 599 -5.41 16.45 2.64
C THR A 599 -4.81 15.24 1.96
N ASP A 600 -5.55 14.58 1.08
CA ASP A 600 -5.08 13.35 0.41
C ASP A 600 -3.99 13.66 -0.65
N VAL A 601 -3.99 14.87 -1.23
CA VAL A 601 -2.91 15.35 -2.11
C VAL A 601 -1.69 15.76 -1.28
N ARG A 602 -1.88 16.50 -0.18
CA ARG A 602 -0.81 16.82 0.77
C ARG A 602 -0.15 15.54 1.29
N ALA A 603 -0.93 14.52 1.65
CA ALA A 603 -0.45 13.23 2.12
C ALA A 603 0.42 12.47 1.08
N LEU A 604 0.27 12.72 -0.22
CA LEU A 604 1.21 12.20 -1.22
C LEU A 604 2.60 12.85 -1.08
N VAL A 605 2.64 14.17 -0.85
CA VAL A 605 3.89 14.92 -0.64
C VAL A 605 4.53 14.54 0.70
N GLU A 606 3.72 14.41 1.76
CA GLU A 606 4.19 13.97 3.08
C GLU A 606 4.77 12.56 3.05
N GLN A 607 4.20 11.64 2.26
CA GLN A 607 4.81 10.32 2.04
C GLN A 607 6.12 10.42 1.24
N ALA A 608 6.15 11.24 0.19
CA ALA A 608 7.32 11.39 -0.68
C ALA A 608 8.51 12.09 0.00
N ILE A 609 8.27 13.01 0.94
CA ILE A 609 9.33 13.57 1.80
C ILE A 609 9.79 12.54 2.84
N LEU A 610 8.89 11.85 3.56
CA LEU A 610 9.27 10.83 4.55
C LEU A 610 10.06 9.65 3.94
N ALA A 611 9.86 9.37 2.65
CA ALA A 611 10.66 8.41 1.89
C ALA A 611 12.13 8.82 1.69
N ARG A 612 12.50 10.08 1.98
CA ARG A 612 13.86 10.65 1.88
C ARG A 612 14.58 10.76 3.23
N GLY A 613 13.88 10.63 4.35
CA GLY A 613 14.50 10.66 5.69
C GLY A 613 15.49 9.51 5.90
N ALA A 614 16.55 9.73 6.67
CA ALA A 614 17.57 8.72 6.93
C ALA A 614 17.04 7.52 7.73
N TYR A 615 16.13 7.79 8.68
CA TYR A 615 15.38 6.80 9.45
C TYR A 615 13.89 7.15 9.44
N PHE A 616 13.01 6.14 9.47
CA PHE A 616 11.56 6.33 9.45
C PHE A 616 10.83 5.46 10.50
N TYR A 617 9.94 6.10 11.27
CA TYR A 617 9.07 5.43 12.26
C TYR A 617 7.58 5.63 11.93
N ALA A 618 6.76 4.57 12.00
CA ALA A 618 5.31 4.69 11.85
C ALA A 618 4.52 3.50 12.40
N HIS A 619 3.21 3.69 12.58
CA HIS A 619 2.28 2.64 12.96
C HIS A 619 1.97 1.66 11.81
N SER A 620 2.12 0.36 12.08
CA SER A 620 1.87 -0.81 11.23
C SER A 620 0.43 -0.98 10.73
N MET A 621 -0.57 -0.31 11.31
CA MET A 621 -1.94 -0.31 10.77
C MET A 621 -2.18 0.81 9.73
N SER A 622 -1.22 1.72 9.53
CA SER A 622 -1.36 2.83 8.58
C SER A 622 -0.98 2.45 7.15
N SER A 623 -1.93 2.57 6.22
CA SER A 623 -1.65 2.48 4.78
C SER A 623 -0.72 3.60 4.27
N VAL A 624 -0.69 4.75 4.95
CA VAL A 624 0.30 5.81 4.67
C VAL A 624 1.73 5.32 4.88
N ALA A 625 1.96 4.53 5.95
CA ALA A 625 3.28 4.03 6.28
C ALA A 625 3.80 3.04 5.23
N GLY A 626 2.96 2.15 4.73
CA GLY A 626 3.34 1.22 3.67
C GLY A 626 3.64 1.90 2.32
N GLY A 627 2.96 3.01 2.02
CA GLY A 627 3.32 3.84 0.87
C GLY A 627 4.71 4.45 0.99
N ILE A 628 5.08 4.91 2.18
CA ILE A 628 6.44 5.42 2.50
C ILE A 628 7.46 4.29 2.36
N THR A 629 7.23 3.12 2.97
CA THR A 629 8.14 1.97 2.90
C THR A 629 8.44 1.56 1.45
N ASN A 630 7.43 1.46 0.60
CA ASN A 630 7.61 1.14 -0.82
C ASN A 630 8.51 2.18 -1.51
N MET A 631 8.31 3.48 -1.25
CA MET A 631 9.15 4.54 -1.83
C MET A 631 10.58 4.56 -1.26
N ARG A 632 10.76 4.32 0.05
CA ARG A 632 12.09 4.16 0.68
C ARG A 632 12.87 3.04 0.00
N ALA A 633 12.21 1.89 -0.20
CA ALA A 633 12.83 0.73 -0.82
C ALA A 633 13.15 0.94 -2.30
N ALA A 634 12.26 1.59 -3.07
CA ALA A 634 12.52 1.98 -4.46
C ALA A 634 13.70 2.96 -4.61
N ARG A 635 13.92 3.83 -3.61
CA ARG A 635 15.08 4.73 -3.51
C ARG A 635 16.37 4.05 -3.04
N GLY A 636 16.31 2.82 -2.53
CA GLY A 636 17.46 2.10 -2.01
C GLY A 636 17.87 2.45 -0.58
N ALA A 637 16.95 2.98 0.22
CA ALA A 637 17.19 3.13 1.66
C ALA A 637 17.39 1.77 2.34
N ASP A 638 18.30 1.70 3.32
CA ASP A 638 18.65 0.47 4.01
C ASP A 638 17.46 -0.11 4.82
N PRO A 639 17.12 -1.41 4.69
CA PRO A 639 16.01 -2.04 5.42
C PRO A 639 16.08 -1.93 6.94
N ARG A 640 17.26 -1.71 7.53
CA ARG A 640 17.41 -1.50 8.99
C ARG A 640 16.91 -0.12 9.44
N THR A 641 16.69 0.81 8.51
CA THR A 641 16.35 2.21 8.80
C THR A 641 14.85 2.52 8.77
N ILE A 642 14.03 1.51 9.10
CA ILE A 642 12.59 1.65 9.27
C ILE A 642 12.10 0.85 10.48
N LEU A 643 11.08 1.37 11.17
CA LEU A 643 10.27 0.63 12.13
C LEU A 643 8.79 0.84 11.85
N LEU A 644 8.04 -0.27 11.74
CA LEU A 644 6.58 -0.31 11.64
C LEU A 644 6.02 -1.12 12.82
N ASP A 645 5.24 -0.49 13.72
CA ASP A 645 4.84 -1.08 15.01
C ASP A 645 3.35 -0.97 15.41
#